data_AF-A0A7R9NHE7-F1
#
_entry.id   AF-A0A7R9NHE7-F1
#
_cell.length_a   1.000
_cell.length_b   1.000
_cell.length_c   1.000
_cell.angle_alpha   90.00
_cell.angle_beta   90.00
_cell.angle_gamma   90.00
#
_symmetry.space_group_name_H-M   'P 1'
#
loop_
_entity.id
_entity.type
_entity.pdbx_description
1 polymer ?
#
loop_
_entity_poly.entity_id
_entity_poly.type
_entity_poly.pdbx_seq_one_letter_code
_entity_poly.pdbx_strand_id
1 'polypeptide(L)'
;LSIRLTMRVIATFVLLCISSVVDCRCYFPIEFQGVFVTQLFPVPASFPIQYSEVIVLPDAIPKWGICHKKFGMHAVLHDRTGGDDCIRCFLIRLRSSNILELFVRNLDTCYSSEREAIINCPLGAHPSGPGVSQILLYKTKTFSQLGETAVLQEYCPITGRYGFSYSINDGIEDEYECKDTSSSHITNCPYGFGLSVHFQRCSFGDMDIAFQCLGDWDAEDGERYLTLLDTQQHDDPRPRYRCARYREDPSTGRIRMALSSDSTCTNGLVSASEGYETLFLKPLPEQPWPQNILASTCSFPDWLVGRWEDMHVTRETVVYRDRATFKSLTAKCLNLFSDPIEDRYLIYTRSDCGDDYYSCIWFQKRSVNVMEYQLALTPSSTMNRSLCDSSNFIHNSWITQGNTKIVGTSQSQKSSCPVFGEYTGFIPDATELCARLTSDCQNPDVMFYTVSSCQNQSEIYEDREYRCLGQWIEGNTMYTYTLRHDVKTYECFVGRIKGNGSEILIKEAGNNCQRDDESEVKGMKLVREGGCVDFLTINNLTHHIETIKALTTTLPTTTTTTVLPTKKVTLPYKPWFTAQSEIEISRTTPLPDIIERVKTTTGDWMVNTIPDIEDSSCRLGLPFFILVVSLLLSLSAR
;
A
#
# COMPACT_ATOMS: atom_id res chain seq x y z
N LEU A 1 29.55 -7.49 62.86
CA LEU A 1 29.73 -6.57 61.71
C LEU A 1 29.38 -7.25 60.38
N SER A 2 30.08 -8.34 60.00
CA SER A 2 29.98 -9.05 58.70
C SER A 2 28.58 -9.12 58.06
N ILE A 3 27.55 -9.63 58.77
CA ILE A 3 26.19 -9.84 58.23
C ILE A 3 25.56 -8.56 57.66
N ARG A 4 25.82 -7.38 58.24
CA ARG A 4 25.32 -6.09 57.70
C ARG A 4 26.04 -5.64 56.43
N LEU A 5 27.22 -6.18 56.14
CA LEU A 5 27.96 -5.94 54.91
C LEU A 5 27.44 -6.84 53.78
N THR A 6 27.28 -8.16 54.02
CA THR A 6 26.68 -9.08 53.04
C THR A 6 25.25 -8.70 52.68
N MET A 7 24.40 -8.36 53.66
CA MET A 7 23.04 -7.89 53.37
C MET A 7 23.00 -6.62 52.52
N ARG A 8 23.98 -5.72 52.67
CA ARG A 8 24.11 -4.52 51.82
C ARG A 8 24.58 -4.88 50.40
N VAL A 9 25.62 -5.70 50.27
CA VAL A 9 26.12 -6.14 48.95
C VAL A 9 25.02 -6.87 48.17
N ILE A 10 24.27 -7.78 48.82
CA ILE A 10 23.14 -8.48 48.20
C ILE A 10 22.04 -7.49 47.78
N ALA A 11 21.65 -6.55 48.65
CA ALA A 11 20.64 -5.54 48.31
C ALA A 11 21.07 -4.64 47.13
N THR A 12 22.35 -4.25 47.05
CA THR A 12 22.87 -3.47 45.92
C THR A 12 22.92 -4.29 44.63
N PHE A 13 23.31 -5.58 44.70
CA PHE A 13 23.29 -6.48 43.54
C PHE A 13 21.86 -6.75 43.03
N VAL A 14 20.90 -6.95 43.93
CA VAL A 14 19.48 -7.11 43.57
C VAL A 14 18.93 -5.84 42.93
N LEU A 15 19.30 -4.65 43.41
CA LEU A 15 18.95 -3.39 42.73
C LEU A 15 19.52 -3.32 41.30
N LEU A 16 20.80 -3.66 41.14
CA LEU A 16 21.48 -3.69 39.83
C LEU A 16 20.85 -4.69 38.85
N CYS A 17 20.43 -5.86 39.33
CA CYS A 17 19.74 -6.86 38.52
C CYS A 17 18.27 -6.49 38.19
N ILE A 18 17.66 -5.53 38.90
CA ILE A 18 16.32 -5.01 38.57
C ILE A 18 16.43 -3.85 37.55
N SER A 19 17.57 -3.15 37.49
CA SER A 19 17.80 -2.05 36.54
C SER A 19 18.20 -2.47 35.12
N SER A 20 18.26 -3.78 34.80
CA SER A 20 18.39 -4.22 33.40
C SER A 20 17.06 -4.06 32.68
N VAL A 21 16.78 -2.83 32.23
CA VAL A 21 15.67 -2.55 31.32
C VAL A 21 15.86 -3.38 30.05
N VAL A 22 14.85 -4.16 29.69
CA VAL A 22 14.80 -4.80 28.38
C VAL A 22 14.49 -3.72 27.37
N ASP A 23 15.50 -3.27 26.62
CA ASP A 23 15.31 -2.38 25.48
C ASP A 23 14.60 -3.15 24.36
N CYS A 24 13.26 -3.11 24.41
CA CYS A 24 12.42 -3.57 23.32
C CYS A 24 12.68 -2.72 22.08
N ARG A 25 13.31 -3.28 21.05
CA ARG A 25 13.39 -2.65 19.74
C ARG A 25 12.15 -2.98 18.92
N CYS A 26 11.66 -2.01 18.17
CA CYS A 26 10.76 -2.25 17.05
C CYS A 26 11.41 -1.80 15.74
N TYR A 27 10.82 -2.25 14.63
CA TYR A 27 11.36 -2.01 13.30
C TYR A 27 10.31 -1.44 12.34
N PHE A 28 10.76 -0.56 11.46
CA PHE A 28 9.96 0.08 10.42
C PHE A 28 9.92 -0.78 9.16
N PRO A 29 8.73 -0.95 8.52
CA PRO A 29 8.62 -1.66 7.25
C PRO A 29 9.54 -1.08 6.19
N ILE A 30 10.06 -1.91 5.29
CA ILE A 30 11.05 -1.49 4.27
C ILE A 30 10.51 -0.38 3.34
N GLU A 31 9.19 -0.31 3.15
CA GLU A 31 8.54 0.76 2.38
C GLU A 31 8.74 2.15 3.03
N PHE A 32 8.77 2.20 4.36
CA PHE A 32 8.97 3.42 5.15
C PHE A 32 10.44 3.85 5.16
N GLN A 33 11.39 2.93 4.96
CA GLN A 33 12.82 3.20 5.08
C GLN A 33 13.34 4.02 3.88
N GLY A 34 14.32 4.88 4.13
CA GLY A 34 14.95 5.73 3.11
C GLY A 34 15.36 7.11 3.61
N VAL A 35 15.72 7.97 2.66
CA VAL A 35 16.03 9.39 2.89
C VAL A 35 14.86 10.23 2.38
N PHE A 36 14.40 11.15 3.20
CA PHE A 36 13.27 12.03 2.92
C PHE A 36 13.63 13.50 3.24
N VAL A 37 12.83 14.43 2.73
CA VAL A 37 12.85 15.83 3.14
C VAL A 37 11.48 16.31 3.61
N THR A 38 11.47 17.25 4.56
CA THR A 38 10.29 18.01 4.99
C THR A 38 10.62 19.49 4.96
N GLN A 39 9.61 20.33 4.73
CA GLN A 39 9.67 21.75 5.01
C GLN A 39 10.04 22.00 6.49
N LEU A 40 10.87 23.02 6.74
CA LEU A 40 11.15 23.55 8.06
C LEU A 40 10.06 24.54 8.49
N PHE A 41 9.75 24.57 9.79
CA PHE A 41 8.79 25.50 10.37
C PHE A 41 9.41 26.32 11.53
N PRO A 42 9.02 27.59 11.69
CA PRO A 42 8.18 28.40 10.78
C PRO A 42 8.99 28.99 9.61
N VAL A 43 8.40 29.06 8.42
CA VAL A 43 8.90 29.92 7.33
C VAL A 43 8.21 31.29 7.46
N PRO A 44 8.93 32.40 7.69
CA PRO A 44 8.35 33.74 7.56
C PRO A 44 8.10 34.04 6.08
N ALA A 45 6.96 34.66 5.74
CA ALA A 45 6.47 34.84 4.36
C ALA A 45 7.38 35.63 3.39
N SER A 46 8.53 36.13 3.85
CA SER A 46 9.54 36.84 3.05
C SER A 46 10.84 36.04 2.84
N PHE A 47 10.90 34.77 3.26
CA PHE A 47 12.06 33.89 3.08
C PHE A 47 11.72 32.69 2.18
N PRO A 48 12.67 32.21 1.35
CA PRO A 48 12.46 31.03 0.52
C PRO A 48 12.25 29.79 1.39
N ILE A 49 11.39 28.87 0.93
CA ILE A 49 11.03 27.65 1.66
C ILE A 49 12.26 26.76 1.84
N GLN A 50 12.63 26.51 3.09
CA GLN A 50 13.76 25.67 3.45
C GLN A 50 13.31 24.24 3.78
N TYR A 51 14.13 23.28 3.36
CA TYR A 51 13.91 21.85 3.61
C TYR A 51 14.94 21.33 4.61
N SER A 52 14.55 20.32 5.38
CA SER A 52 15.46 19.55 6.21
C SER A 52 15.30 18.06 5.94
N GLU A 53 16.42 17.36 5.92
CA GLU A 53 16.46 15.92 5.74
C GLU A 53 15.88 15.20 6.98
N VAL A 54 15.28 14.04 6.73
CA VAL A 54 14.80 13.07 7.71
C VAL A 54 15.14 11.68 7.16
N ILE A 55 15.93 10.91 7.89
CA ILE A 55 16.29 9.54 7.52
C ILE A 55 15.44 8.59 8.34
N VAL A 56 14.81 7.60 7.69
CA VAL A 56 14.11 6.49 8.34
C VAL A 56 14.96 5.23 8.17
N LEU A 57 15.56 4.79 9.27
CA LEU A 57 16.36 3.57 9.38
C LEU A 57 15.47 2.38 9.77
N PRO A 58 15.97 1.13 9.74
CA PRO A 58 15.21 -0.03 10.19
C PRO A 58 14.65 0.10 11.62
N ASP A 59 15.41 0.62 12.59
CA ASP A 59 15.02 0.70 14.01
C ASP A 59 14.93 2.13 14.57
N ALA A 60 15.09 3.18 13.75
CA ALA A 60 15.12 4.56 14.23
C ALA A 60 14.70 5.61 13.19
N ILE A 61 14.25 6.77 13.69
CA ILE A 61 14.26 8.03 12.93
C ILE A 61 15.19 8.98 13.70
N PRO A 62 16.50 9.05 13.37
CA PRO A 62 17.52 9.62 14.27
C PRO A 62 17.30 11.06 14.73
N LYS A 63 16.48 11.83 14.01
CA LYS A 63 16.08 13.20 14.38
C LYS A 63 15.06 13.28 15.52
N TRP A 64 14.38 12.17 15.83
CA TRP A 64 13.24 12.11 16.76
C TRP A 64 13.30 10.94 17.77
N GLY A 65 14.11 9.90 17.51
CA GLY A 65 14.39 8.81 18.46
C GLY A 65 14.51 7.42 17.82
N ILE A 66 14.82 6.44 18.66
CA ILE A 66 14.86 5.00 18.34
C ILE A 66 13.46 4.40 18.54
N CYS A 67 13.08 3.42 17.72
CA CYS A 67 11.80 2.72 17.80
C CYS A 67 11.75 1.83 19.06
N HIS A 68 11.04 2.29 20.09
CA HIS A 68 10.82 1.57 21.35
C HIS A 68 9.55 0.69 21.31
N LYS A 69 8.50 1.11 20.57
CA LYS A 69 7.28 0.30 20.42
C LYS A 69 6.49 0.63 19.16
N LYS A 70 6.03 -0.39 18.42
CA LYS A 70 5.09 -0.26 17.31
C LYS A 70 3.76 -0.91 17.68
N PHE A 71 2.63 -0.35 17.23
CA PHE A 71 1.32 -1.01 17.26
C PHE A 71 0.45 -0.53 16.09
N GLY A 72 0.17 -1.41 15.13
CA GLY A 72 -0.49 -1.02 13.87
C GLY A 72 0.31 0.05 13.12
N MET A 73 -0.33 1.19 12.85
CA MET A 73 0.29 2.37 12.21
C MET A 73 1.00 3.31 13.20
N HIS A 74 0.97 3.02 14.51
CA HIS A 74 1.58 3.88 15.53
C HIS A 74 2.98 3.43 15.90
N ALA A 75 3.88 4.40 16.12
CA ALA A 75 5.25 4.18 16.57
C ALA A 75 5.59 5.12 17.74
N VAL A 76 6.10 4.54 18.83
CA VAL A 76 6.67 5.23 19.98
C VAL A 76 8.17 5.32 19.77
N LEU A 77 8.67 6.55 19.63
CA LEU A 77 10.10 6.86 19.55
C LEU A 77 10.62 7.29 20.92
N HIS A 78 11.81 6.81 21.27
CA HIS A 78 12.56 7.20 22.47
C HIS A 78 13.88 7.84 22.03
N ASP A 79 14.06 9.13 22.33
CA ASP A 79 15.35 9.81 22.25
C ASP A 79 15.96 9.90 23.65
N ARG A 80 17.20 9.42 23.77
CA ARG A 80 18.04 9.50 24.99
C ARG A 80 19.29 10.37 24.77
N THR A 81 19.38 11.05 23.62
CA THR A 81 20.58 11.75 23.13
C THR A 81 20.42 13.27 23.12
N GLY A 82 19.19 13.80 22.98
CA GLY A 82 18.89 15.23 22.99
C GLY A 82 19.09 15.97 24.33
N GLY A 83 19.42 15.26 25.41
CA GLY A 83 19.74 15.82 26.73
C GLY A 83 18.67 15.58 27.80
N ASP A 84 17.40 15.53 27.41
CA ASP A 84 16.28 15.06 28.23
C ASP A 84 15.80 13.67 27.76
N ASP A 85 15.34 12.84 28.69
CA ASP A 85 14.84 11.48 28.42
C ASP A 85 13.44 11.55 27.78
N CYS A 86 13.36 11.39 26.45
CA CYS A 86 12.24 11.93 25.70
C CYS A 86 11.47 10.89 24.87
N ILE A 87 10.20 10.66 25.22
CA ILE A 87 9.33 9.72 24.53
C ILE A 87 8.26 10.49 23.73
N ARG A 88 8.06 10.10 22.46
CA ARG A 88 7.06 10.66 21.55
C ARG A 88 6.26 9.54 20.89
N CYS A 89 4.99 9.78 20.55
CA CYS A 89 4.17 8.82 19.80
C CYS A 89 3.67 9.44 18.49
N PHE A 90 3.99 8.79 17.39
CA PHE A 90 3.65 9.16 16.02
C PHE A 90 2.62 8.19 15.46
N LEU A 91 1.71 8.70 14.64
CA LEU A 91 0.94 7.91 13.68
C LEU A 91 1.60 8.07 12.30
N ILE A 92 2.02 6.96 11.68
CA ILE A 92 2.79 6.93 10.44
C ILE A 92 1.97 6.25 9.34
N ARG A 93 1.98 6.83 8.13
CA ARG A 93 1.25 6.29 6.97
C ARG A 93 2.08 6.39 5.70
N LEU A 94 2.17 5.29 4.97
CA LEU A 94 2.51 5.31 3.56
C LEU A 94 1.31 5.86 2.78
N ARG A 95 1.54 6.90 1.97
CA ARG A 95 0.53 7.46 1.05
C ARG A 95 0.82 7.13 -0.42
N SER A 96 2.10 6.95 -0.74
CA SER A 96 2.63 6.34 -1.96
C SER A 96 4.02 5.79 -1.66
N SER A 97 4.70 5.20 -2.64
CA SER A 97 6.09 4.72 -2.47
C SER A 97 7.07 5.84 -2.09
N ASN A 98 6.70 7.10 -2.35
CA ASN A 98 7.53 8.29 -2.15
C ASN A 98 7.00 9.26 -1.07
N ILE A 99 5.87 9.00 -0.43
CA ILE A 99 5.27 9.91 0.57
C ILE A 99 4.96 9.16 1.86
N LEU A 100 5.60 9.58 2.95
CA LEU A 100 5.12 9.28 4.30
C LEU A 100 4.38 10.50 4.88
N GLU A 101 3.19 10.26 5.40
CA GLU A 101 2.43 11.21 6.21
C GLU A 101 2.57 10.82 7.69
N LEU A 102 2.91 11.81 8.51
CA LEU A 102 3.11 11.67 9.95
C LEU A 102 2.15 12.58 10.71
N PHE A 103 1.60 12.09 11.82
CA PHE A 103 0.95 12.92 12.82
C PHE A 103 1.63 12.74 14.17
N VAL A 104 1.92 13.85 14.84
CA VAL A 104 2.46 13.90 16.21
C VAL A 104 1.73 14.98 17.00
N ARG A 105 1.57 14.83 18.32
CA ARG A 105 1.02 15.91 19.15
C ARG A 105 2.12 16.90 19.52
N ASN A 106 2.38 17.86 18.63
CA ASN A 106 3.43 18.88 18.68
C ASN A 106 4.84 18.29 18.80
N LEU A 107 5.70 18.54 17.81
CA LEU A 107 7.02 17.92 17.74
C LEU A 107 7.92 18.25 18.95
N ASP A 108 7.75 19.43 19.54
CA ASP A 108 8.49 19.88 20.72
C ASP A 108 7.97 19.25 22.03
N THR A 109 6.77 18.64 22.02
CA THR A 109 6.21 17.99 23.21
C THR A 109 6.91 16.66 23.48
N CYS A 110 7.25 16.45 24.74
CA CYS A 110 8.11 15.39 25.22
C CYS A 110 7.45 14.70 26.42
N TYR A 111 7.33 13.38 26.39
CA TYR A 111 6.70 12.61 27.47
C TYR A 111 7.73 11.82 28.27
N SER A 112 7.52 11.75 29.59
CA SER A 112 8.39 11.06 30.54
C SER A 112 8.07 9.57 30.71
N SER A 113 7.03 9.06 30.02
CA SER A 113 6.67 7.64 30.07
C SER A 113 5.97 7.17 28.80
N GLU A 114 6.21 5.90 28.43
CA GLU A 114 5.53 5.23 27.31
C GLU A 114 4.00 5.32 27.43
N ARG A 115 3.47 5.13 28.65
CA ARG A 115 2.03 5.17 28.93
C ARG A 115 1.43 6.54 28.60
N GLU A 116 2.13 7.61 28.95
CA GLU A 116 1.68 8.98 28.67
C GLU A 116 1.76 9.29 27.17
N ALA A 117 2.83 8.87 26.49
CA ALA A 117 2.97 9.02 25.04
C ALA A 117 1.86 8.27 24.27
N ILE A 118 1.54 7.03 24.66
CA ILE A 118 0.48 6.22 24.04
C ILE A 118 -0.91 6.86 24.27
N ILE A 119 -1.23 7.29 25.49
CA ILE A 119 -2.51 7.94 25.80
C ILE A 119 -2.69 9.25 25.02
N ASN A 120 -1.60 9.96 24.71
CA ASN A 120 -1.64 11.21 23.98
C ASN A 120 -1.41 11.09 22.46
N CYS A 121 -1.19 9.88 21.95
CA CYS A 121 -0.89 9.63 20.54
C CYS A 121 -2.06 10.06 19.61
N PRO A 122 -1.81 10.56 18.39
CA PRO A 122 -2.88 10.94 17.47
C PRO A 122 -3.73 9.73 17.03
N LEU A 123 -5.06 9.85 17.12
CA LEU A 123 -6.02 8.80 16.77
C LEU A 123 -6.94 9.24 15.63
N GLY A 124 -7.53 8.27 14.93
CA GLY A 124 -8.54 8.49 13.89
C GLY A 124 -8.03 8.46 12.45
N ALA A 125 -8.95 8.53 11.49
CA ALA A 125 -8.65 8.50 10.05
C ALA A 125 -8.02 9.81 9.56
N HIS A 126 -8.46 10.96 10.08
CA HIS A 126 -7.83 12.26 9.84
C HIS A 126 -7.64 12.94 11.21
N PRO A 127 -6.46 12.81 11.85
CA PRO A 127 -6.22 13.37 13.18
C PRO A 127 -6.12 14.90 13.12
N SER A 128 -7.24 15.57 13.36
CA SER A 128 -7.34 17.03 13.48
C SER A 128 -7.63 17.44 14.92
N GLY A 129 -6.99 18.51 15.38
CA GLY A 129 -7.19 19.01 16.74
C GLY A 129 -6.08 19.95 17.23
N PRO A 130 -6.33 20.72 18.31
CA PRO A 130 -5.35 21.64 18.87
C PRO A 130 -4.08 20.90 19.31
N GLY A 131 -2.93 21.33 18.78
CA GLY A 131 -1.63 20.73 19.08
C GLY A 131 -1.32 19.43 18.35
N VAL A 132 -2.12 19.00 17.36
CA VAL A 132 -1.71 17.94 16.42
C VAL A 132 -1.01 18.56 15.22
N SER A 133 0.18 18.08 14.90
CA SER A 133 0.99 18.51 13.75
C SER A 133 1.02 17.40 12.70
N GLN A 134 0.61 17.72 11.47
CA GLN A 134 0.86 16.89 10.30
C GLN A 134 2.25 17.24 9.74
N ILE A 135 3.04 16.23 9.39
CA ILE A 135 4.35 16.39 8.73
C ILE A 135 4.33 15.49 7.48
N LEU A 136 4.72 16.04 6.33
CA LEU A 136 4.85 15.30 5.08
C LEU A 136 6.34 15.10 4.79
N LEU A 137 6.72 13.83 4.62
CA LEU A 137 8.06 13.43 4.22
C LEU A 137 8.05 13.03 2.74
N TYR A 138 8.76 13.81 1.93
CA TYR A 138 8.96 13.57 0.51
C TYR A 138 10.23 12.75 0.31
N LYS A 139 10.11 11.51 -0.18
CA LYS A 139 11.24 10.60 -0.36
C LYS A 139 12.16 11.12 -1.46
N THR A 140 13.46 11.16 -1.17
CA THR A 140 14.52 11.59 -2.10
C THR A 140 15.40 10.44 -2.51
N LYS A 141 15.57 9.44 -1.64
CA LYS A 141 16.29 8.19 -1.93
C LYS A 141 15.63 6.99 -1.26
N THR A 142 15.69 5.84 -1.91
CA THR A 142 15.33 4.54 -1.32
C THR A 142 16.59 3.75 -1.00
N PHE A 143 16.61 3.05 0.14
CA PHE A 143 17.67 2.09 0.45
C PHE A 143 17.38 0.78 -0.29
N SER A 144 18.27 0.39 -1.19
CA SER A 144 18.22 -0.90 -1.88
C SER A 144 19.42 -1.76 -1.52
N GLN A 145 19.36 -3.06 -1.82
CA GLN A 145 20.50 -3.98 -1.66
C GLN A 145 21.70 -3.61 -2.56
N LEU A 146 21.52 -2.70 -3.54
CA LEU A 146 22.57 -2.17 -4.41
C LEU A 146 23.00 -0.73 -4.03
N GLY A 147 22.56 -0.23 -2.88
CA GLY A 147 22.84 1.12 -2.37
C GLY A 147 21.65 2.08 -2.50
N GLU A 148 21.93 3.39 -2.39
CA GLU A 148 20.91 4.43 -2.52
C GLU A 148 20.39 4.54 -3.97
N THR A 149 19.10 4.32 -4.18
CA THR A 149 18.43 4.52 -5.48
C THR A 149 17.56 5.78 -5.47
N ALA A 150 17.32 6.33 -6.66
CA ALA A 150 16.46 7.50 -6.85
C ALA A 150 14.99 7.22 -6.48
N VAL A 151 14.23 8.31 -6.32
CA VAL A 151 12.77 8.33 -6.15
C VAL A 151 12.08 7.43 -7.18
N LEU A 152 11.12 6.60 -6.76
CA LEU A 152 10.41 5.70 -7.66
C LEU A 152 9.45 6.50 -8.55
N GLN A 153 9.27 6.06 -9.80
CA GLN A 153 8.26 6.64 -10.69
C GLN A 153 6.87 6.20 -10.23
N GLU A 154 5.97 7.17 -10.04
CA GLU A 154 4.58 6.97 -9.64
C GLU A 154 3.64 7.48 -10.73
N TYR A 155 2.50 6.81 -10.90
CA TYR A 155 1.51 7.16 -11.92
C TYR A 155 0.85 8.52 -11.62
N CYS A 156 0.78 9.42 -12.60
CA CYS A 156 0.01 10.67 -12.44
C CYS A 156 -1.49 10.41 -12.56
N PRO A 157 -2.32 10.79 -11.58
CA PRO A 157 -3.77 10.61 -11.67
C PRO A 157 -4.44 11.53 -12.72
N ILE A 158 -3.77 12.59 -13.16
CA ILE A 158 -4.23 13.49 -14.21
C ILE A 158 -3.71 12.94 -15.56
N THR A 159 -4.60 12.40 -16.39
CA THR A 159 -4.22 11.64 -17.60
C THR A 159 -4.75 12.21 -18.90
N GLY A 160 -3.93 12.23 -19.95
CA GLY A 160 -4.27 12.73 -21.27
C GLY A 160 -3.84 14.18 -21.48
N ARG A 161 -4.71 15.01 -22.06
CA ARG A 161 -4.40 16.40 -22.44
C ARG A 161 -5.55 17.34 -22.09
N TYR A 162 -5.27 18.43 -21.40
CA TYR A 162 -6.25 19.42 -20.97
C TYR A 162 -5.81 20.82 -21.38
N GLY A 163 -6.76 21.65 -21.79
CA GLY A 163 -6.59 23.11 -21.78
C GLY A 163 -7.00 23.65 -20.41
N PHE A 164 -6.30 24.64 -19.87
CA PHE A 164 -6.53 25.11 -18.50
C PHE A 164 -6.60 26.64 -18.36
N SER A 165 -7.40 27.09 -17.40
CA SER A 165 -7.28 28.44 -16.83
C SER A 165 -6.62 28.36 -15.45
N TYR A 166 -5.89 29.40 -15.06
CA TYR A 166 -5.09 29.48 -13.85
C TYR A 166 -5.24 30.84 -13.17
N SER A 167 -5.22 30.88 -11.84
CA SER A 167 -5.15 32.11 -11.04
C SER A 167 -4.44 31.88 -9.71
N ILE A 168 -3.75 32.91 -9.22
CA ILE A 168 -3.17 32.95 -7.87
C ILE A 168 -4.10 33.73 -6.93
N ASN A 169 -4.19 33.31 -5.68
CA ASN A 169 -4.93 33.94 -4.60
C ASN A 169 -3.95 34.37 -3.49
N ASP A 170 -3.14 35.38 -3.80
CA ASP A 170 -2.19 36.02 -2.88
C ASP A 170 -2.77 37.25 -2.14
N GLY A 171 -4.00 37.65 -2.50
CA GLY A 171 -4.68 38.84 -2.00
C GLY A 171 -4.59 40.07 -2.94
N ILE A 172 -4.05 39.92 -4.15
CA ILE A 172 -3.93 40.97 -5.17
C ILE A 172 -4.76 40.57 -6.41
N GLU A 173 -5.88 41.25 -6.65
CA GLU A 173 -6.96 40.76 -7.53
C GLU A 173 -6.66 40.69 -9.06
N ASP A 174 -5.47 41.11 -9.55
CA ASP A 174 -5.28 41.40 -10.99
C ASP A 174 -3.93 40.98 -11.65
N GLU A 175 -2.91 40.46 -10.94
CA GLU A 175 -1.56 40.32 -11.54
C GLU A 175 -1.20 38.95 -12.15
N TYR A 176 -1.63 37.79 -11.61
CA TYR A 176 -1.15 36.46 -12.03
C TYR A 176 -2.26 35.49 -12.46
N GLU A 177 -2.69 35.59 -13.73
CA GLU A 177 -3.80 34.80 -14.27
C GLU A 177 -3.61 34.37 -15.73
N CYS A 178 -4.20 33.22 -16.06
CA CYS A 178 -4.40 32.70 -17.41
C CYS A 178 -5.90 32.47 -17.63
N LYS A 179 -6.59 33.46 -18.21
CA LYS A 179 -8.08 33.48 -18.26
C LYS A 179 -8.69 32.58 -19.35
N ASP A 180 -7.90 32.04 -20.27
CA ASP A 180 -8.40 31.22 -21.39
C ASP A 180 -7.81 29.80 -21.42
N THR A 181 -8.70 28.81 -21.34
CA THR A 181 -8.43 27.38 -21.54
C THR A 181 -7.95 26.98 -22.94
N SER A 182 -7.89 27.89 -23.92
CA SER A 182 -7.55 27.55 -25.32
C SER A 182 -6.06 27.60 -25.66
N SER A 183 -5.24 28.36 -24.91
CA SER A 183 -3.80 28.49 -25.15
C SER A 183 -2.95 27.66 -24.17
N SER A 184 -3.21 27.81 -22.87
CA SER A 184 -2.46 27.11 -21.82
C SER A 184 -2.92 25.67 -21.70
N HIS A 185 -1.99 24.71 -21.65
CA HIS A 185 -2.31 23.28 -21.68
C HIS A 185 -1.39 22.42 -20.80
N ILE A 186 -1.96 21.35 -20.25
CA ILE A 186 -1.28 20.40 -19.35
C ILE A 186 -1.46 18.96 -19.85
N THR A 187 -0.42 18.13 -19.75
CA THR A 187 -0.46 16.73 -20.16
C THR A 187 0.52 15.85 -19.38
N ASN A 188 0.19 14.56 -19.22
CA ASN A 188 1.11 13.54 -18.71
C ASN A 188 1.97 12.87 -19.81
N CYS A 189 1.77 13.26 -21.07
CA CYS A 189 2.32 12.55 -22.22
C CYS A 189 3.74 13.01 -22.61
N PRO A 190 4.61 12.10 -23.08
CA PRO A 190 4.33 10.69 -23.43
C PRO A 190 4.60 9.67 -22.31
N TYR A 191 4.86 10.10 -21.07
CA TYR A 191 5.54 9.27 -20.06
C TYR A 191 4.71 8.85 -18.83
N GLY A 192 3.52 9.41 -18.60
CA GLY A 192 2.57 8.97 -17.57
C GLY A 192 2.92 9.28 -16.10
N PHE A 193 4.22 9.37 -15.75
CA PHE A 193 4.70 9.60 -14.37
C PHE A 193 5.00 11.08 -14.03
N GLY A 194 4.81 12.00 -14.97
CA GLY A 194 5.01 13.43 -14.78
C GLY A 194 3.94 14.26 -15.51
N LEU A 195 3.89 15.57 -15.22
CA LEU A 195 3.00 16.53 -15.87
C LEU A 195 3.83 17.68 -16.46
N SER A 196 3.70 17.89 -17.77
CA SER A 196 4.19 19.08 -18.47
C SER A 196 3.09 20.12 -18.48
N VAL A 197 3.38 21.33 -17.99
CA VAL A 197 2.45 22.45 -17.89
C VAL A 197 2.96 23.61 -18.74
N HIS A 198 2.23 23.94 -19.79
CA HIS A 198 2.58 24.98 -20.76
C HIS A 198 1.65 26.18 -20.58
N PHE A 199 2.15 27.23 -19.94
CA PHE A 199 1.47 28.51 -19.77
C PHE A 199 1.69 29.35 -21.02
N GLN A 200 0.61 29.78 -21.66
CA GLN A 200 0.65 30.55 -22.90
C GLN A 200 -0.36 31.70 -22.87
N ARG A 201 0.12 32.93 -23.15
CA ARG A 201 -0.64 34.19 -23.15
C ARG A 201 -1.25 34.55 -21.79
N CYS A 202 -0.57 34.20 -20.71
CA CYS A 202 -0.91 34.62 -19.35
C CYS A 202 -0.44 36.05 -19.07
N SER A 203 -0.93 36.68 -18.00
CA SER A 203 -0.52 38.05 -17.60
C SER A 203 0.99 38.18 -17.35
N PHE A 204 1.61 37.12 -16.81
CA PHE A 204 3.05 37.00 -16.54
C PHE A 204 3.88 36.51 -17.74
N GLY A 205 3.27 36.34 -18.92
CA GLY A 205 3.93 35.83 -20.13
C GLY A 205 3.79 34.31 -20.31
N ASP A 206 4.68 33.73 -21.11
CA ASP A 206 4.71 32.30 -21.44
C ASP A 206 5.76 31.59 -20.56
N MET A 207 5.44 30.41 -20.02
CA MET A 207 6.29 29.63 -19.12
C MET A 207 6.00 28.13 -19.25
N ASP A 208 7.04 27.29 -19.17
CA ASP A 208 6.90 25.83 -19.12
C ASP A 208 7.36 25.30 -17.75
N ILE A 209 6.51 24.52 -17.06
CA ILE A 209 6.85 23.82 -15.80
C ILE A 209 6.76 22.31 -16.00
N ALA A 210 7.66 21.55 -15.37
CA ALA A 210 7.72 20.10 -15.47
C ALA A 210 7.69 19.45 -14.08
N PHE A 211 6.57 18.81 -13.75
CA PHE A 211 6.37 18.10 -12.49
C PHE A 211 6.61 16.60 -12.64
N GLN A 212 7.25 15.96 -11.66
CA GLN A 212 7.16 14.52 -11.43
C GLN A 212 6.05 14.25 -10.42
N CYS A 213 5.17 13.28 -10.68
CA CYS A 213 4.18 12.84 -9.70
C CYS A 213 4.86 12.00 -8.61
N LEU A 214 4.57 12.31 -7.35
CA LEU A 214 5.11 11.58 -6.19
C LEU A 214 4.09 10.66 -5.53
N GLY A 215 2.78 10.91 -5.72
CA GLY A 215 1.71 10.11 -5.16
C GLY A 215 0.41 10.88 -4.99
N ASP A 216 -0.70 10.15 -4.90
CA ASP A 216 -2.04 10.69 -4.76
C ASP A 216 -2.90 9.81 -3.83
N TRP A 217 -3.79 10.41 -3.03
CA TRP A 217 -4.58 9.67 -2.03
C TRP A 217 -5.89 10.37 -1.66
N ASP A 218 -6.86 9.62 -1.11
CA ASP A 218 -8.18 10.17 -0.77
C ASP A 218 -8.13 11.27 0.31
N ALA A 219 -8.86 12.35 0.02
CA ALA A 219 -9.15 13.46 0.92
C ALA A 219 -10.62 13.38 1.38
N GLU A 220 -11.10 14.46 2.01
CA GLU A 220 -12.50 14.58 2.43
C GLU A 220 -13.41 14.94 1.23
N ASP A 221 -14.73 14.74 1.39
CA ASP A 221 -15.80 15.04 0.40
C ASP A 221 -15.64 14.47 -1.03
N GLY A 222 -14.81 13.43 -1.19
CA GLY A 222 -14.54 12.78 -2.48
C GLY A 222 -13.56 13.55 -3.36
N GLU A 223 -12.77 14.45 -2.77
CA GLU A 223 -11.56 14.99 -3.38
C GLU A 223 -10.36 14.06 -3.12
N ARG A 224 -9.24 14.30 -3.81
CA ARG A 224 -7.99 13.58 -3.61
C ARG A 224 -6.82 14.56 -3.47
N TYR A 225 -5.88 14.25 -2.59
CA TYR A 225 -4.59 14.93 -2.52
C TYR A 225 -3.69 14.41 -3.64
N LEU A 226 -2.86 15.29 -4.19
CA LEU A 226 -1.83 14.99 -5.19
C LEU A 226 -0.55 15.69 -4.77
N THR A 227 0.57 14.97 -4.81
CA THR A 227 1.91 15.52 -4.53
C THR A 227 2.79 15.49 -5.78
N LEU A 228 3.48 16.60 -6.01
CA LEU A 228 4.31 16.84 -7.18
C LEU A 228 5.70 17.33 -6.75
N LEU A 229 6.74 16.86 -7.45
CA LEU A 229 8.08 17.45 -7.40
C LEU A 229 8.25 18.37 -8.61
N ASP A 230 8.50 19.66 -8.37
CA ASP A 230 9.05 20.52 -9.42
C ASP A 230 10.48 20.06 -9.74
N THR A 231 10.68 19.67 -11.00
CA THR A 231 11.97 19.19 -11.49
C THR A 231 12.90 20.33 -11.88
N GLN A 232 12.37 21.55 -12.04
CA GLN A 232 13.15 22.72 -12.40
C GLN A 232 13.78 23.38 -11.16
N GLN A 233 14.93 24.02 -11.37
CA GLN A 233 15.54 24.90 -10.38
C GLN A 233 15.19 26.34 -10.75
N HIS A 234 14.22 26.91 -10.05
CA HIS A 234 13.85 28.31 -10.18
C HIS A 234 14.57 29.18 -9.12
N ASP A 235 14.88 30.43 -9.46
CA ASP A 235 15.36 31.46 -8.51
C ASP A 235 14.22 32.13 -7.70
N ASP A 236 12.99 31.67 -7.95
CA ASP A 236 11.71 32.10 -7.39
C ASP A 236 11.40 31.32 -6.09
N PRO A 237 10.90 31.96 -5.01
CA PRO A 237 10.62 31.30 -3.73
C PRO A 237 9.54 30.20 -3.73
N ARG A 238 8.89 29.90 -4.87
CA ARG A 238 7.90 28.81 -5.01
C ARG A 238 8.37 27.47 -4.37
N PRO A 239 7.48 26.74 -3.66
CA PRO A 239 7.80 25.43 -3.11
C PRO A 239 8.19 24.43 -4.22
N ARG A 240 9.31 23.72 -4.02
CA ARG A 240 9.78 22.66 -4.93
C ARG A 240 8.96 21.37 -4.78
N TYR A 241 8.54 21.05 -3.57
CA TYR A 241 7.57 19.97 -3.33
C TYR A 241 6.19 20.60 -3.19
N ARG A 242 5.28 20.28 -4.10
CA ARG A 242 3.93 20.85 -4.14
C ARG A 242 2.95 19.85 -3.54
N CYS A 243 1.99 20.32 -2.74
CA CYS A 243 0.76 19.58 -2.52
C CYS A 243 -0.42 20.29 -3.19
N ALA A 244 -1.31 19.49 -3.75
CA ALA A 244 -2.57 19.91 -4.36
C ALA A 244 -3.75 19.09 -3.84
N ARG A 245 -4.96 19.65 -3.93
CA ARG A 245 -6.22 18.90 -3.89
C ARG A 245 -6.82 18.95 -5.28
N TYR A 246 -7.36 17.84 -5.77
CA TYR A 246 -8.03 17.76 -7.07
C TYR A 246 -9.34 16.97 -7.00
N ARG A 247 -10.23 17.25 -7.95
CA ARG A 247 -11.52 16.57 -8.11
C ARG A 247 -11.95 16.56 -9.58
N GLU A 248 -12.15 15.36 -10.12
CA GLU A 248 -12.73 15.15 -11.45
C GLU A 248 -14.27 15.12 -11.41
N ASP A 249 -14.91 15.69 -12.41
CA ASP A 249 -16.32 15.46 -12.74
C ASP A 249 -16.44 14.24 -13.68
N PRO A 250 -16.92 13.08 -13.20
CA PRO A 250 -16.99 11.85 -13.99
C PRO A 250 -18.01 11.89 -15.14
N SER A 251 -18.77 12.98 -15.29
CA SER A 251 -19.70 13.20 -16.41
C SER A 251 -19.12 14.08 -17.53
N THR A 252 -18.06 14.85 -17.27
CA THR A 252 -17.45 15.76 -18.26
C THR A 252 -15.93 15.65 -18.39
N GLY A 253 -15.26 14.85 -17.55
CA GLY A 253 -13.80 14.73 -17.49
C GLY A 253 -13.10 16.02 -17.04
N ARG A 254 -13.84 17.02 -16.55
CA ARG A 254 -13.27 18.30 -16.10
C ARG A 254 -12.70 18.13 -14.70
N ILE A 255 -11.52 18.69 -14.47
CA ILE A 255 -10.84 18.59 -13.18
C ILE A 255 -10.70 19.99 -12.59
N ARG A 256 -11.14 20.14 -11.33
CA ARG A 256 -10.72 21.27 -10.49
C ARG A 256 -9.49 20.84 -9.70
N MET A 257 -8.49 21.70 -9.63
CA MET A 257 -7.29 21.47 -8.83
C MET A 257 -6.87 22.77 -8.16
N ALA A 258 -6.45 22.70 -6.90
CA ALA A 258 -5.82 23.82 -6.20
C ALA A 258 -4.54 23.38 -5.51
N LEU A 259 -3.54 24.25 -5.41
CA LEU A 259 -2.26 24.00 -4.76
C LEU A 259 -2.11 24.83 -3.48
N SER A 260 -1.32 24.29 -2.55
CA SER A 260 -0.83 24.98 -1.35
C SER A 260 0.14 26.11 -1.72
N SER A 261 0.26 27.09 -0.83
CA SER A 261 1.33 28.10 -0.89
C SER A 261 2.71 27.56 -0.54
N ASP A 262 2.78 26.37 0.07
CA ASP A 262 4.01 25.75 0.55
C ASP A 262 4.04 24.22 0.32
N SER A 263 5.03 23.53 0.92
CA SER A 263 5.18 22.07 0.82
C SER A 263 4.37 21.28 1.86
N THR A 264 3.23 21.82 2.31
CA THR A 264 2.20 21.09 3.06
C THR A 264 0.90 20.98 2.28
N CYS A 265 -0.01 20.11 2.73
CA CYS A 265 -1.35 20.01 2.18
C CYS A 265 -2.39 20.85 2.96
N THR A 266 -1.97 21.83 3.76
CA THR A 266 -2.84 22.57 4.70
C THR A 266 -2.66 24.09 4.69
N ASN A 267 -1.49 24.62 4.29
CA ASN A 267 -1.28 26.06 4.22
C ASN A 267 -1.93 26.65 2.96
N GLY A 268 -2.99 27.45 3.14
CA GLY A 268 -3.71 28.06 2.00
C GLY A 268 -4.28 27.03 1.03
N LEU A 269 -4.73 25.86 1.49
CA LEU A 269 -5.35 24.81 0.66
C LEU A 269 -6.59 24.25 1.34
N VAL A 270 -7.78 24.69 0.90
CA VAL A 270 -9.07 24.41 1.54
C VAL A 270 -9.84 23.31 0.81
N SER A 271 -9.90 23.38 -0.53
CA SER A 271 -10.58 22.38 -1.39
C SER A 271 -9.90 22.29 -2.75
N ALA A 272 -10.32 21.36 -3.61
CA ALA A 272 -9.88 21.30 -5.01
C ALA A 272 -10.32 22.52 -5.85
N SER A 273 -11.10 23.44 -5.27
CA SER A 273 -11.56 24.68 -5.91
C SER A 273 -11.07 25.95 -5.21
N GLU A 274 -10.35 25.82 -4.08
CA GLU A 274 -9.99 26.93 -3.20
C GLU A 274 -8.62 26.64 -2.56
N GLY A 275 -7.61 27.38 -3.02
CA GLY A 275 -6.26 27.35 -2.49
C GLY A 275 -5.45 28.56 -2.97
N TYR A 276 -4.15 28.55 -2.73
CA TYR A 276 -3.23 29.63 -3.10
C TYR A 276 -3.05 29.76 -4.62
N GLU A 277 -3.01 28.64 -5.34
CA GLU A 277 -3.09 28.62 -6.80
C GLU A 277 -4.26 27.72 -7.21
N THR A 278 -5.06 28.10 -8.20
CA THR A 278 -6.19 27.29 -8.69
C THR A 278 -6.13 27.08 -10.20
N LEU A 279 -6.51 25.87 -10.61
CA LEU A 279 -6.58 25.43 -12.01
C LEU A 279 -7.94 24.80 -12.31
N PHE A 280 -8.48 25.16 -13.48
CA PHE A 280 -9.66 24.51 -14.04
C PHE A 280 -9.27 23.82 -15.35
N LEU A 281 -9.14 22.50 -15.31
CA LEU A 281 -8.73 21.68 -16.44
C LEU A 281 -9.96 21.23 -17.24
N LYS A 282 -9.94 21.54 -18.53
CA LYS A 282 -10.95 21.14 -19.51
C LYS A 282 -10.31 20.14 -20.48
N PRO A 283 -10.79 18.89 -20.58
CA PRO A 283 -10.18 17.90 -21.46
C PRO A 283 -10.26 18.37 -22.91
N LEU A 284 -9.16 18.18 -23.65
CA LEU A 284 -9.13 18.43 -25.08
C LEU A 284 -9.91 17.31 -25.80
N PRO A 285 -10.61 17.58 -26.92
CA PRO A 285 -11.38 16.55 -27.60
C PRO A 285 -10.48 15.42 -28.12
N GLU A 286 -10.71 14.20 -27.62
CA GLU A 286 -10.15 13.01 -28.24
C GLU A 286 -10.70 12.82 -29.66
N GLN A 287 -9.90 12.19 -30.53
CA GLN A 287 -10.40 11.75 -31.83
C GLN A 287 -11.49 10.67 -31.62
N PRO A 288 -12.55 10.62 -32.44
CA PRO A 288 -13.49 9.51 -32.39
C PRO A 288 -12.79 8.17 -32.67
N TRP A 289 -13.37 7.09 -32.19
CA TRP A 289 -12.90 5.75 -32.51
C TRP A 289 -13.31 5.35 -33.94
N PRO A 290 -12.55 4.49 -34.65
CA PRO A 290 -12.93 4.05 -35.99
C PRO A 290 -14.27 3.30 -35.96
N GLN A 291 -15.12 3.54 -36.97
CA GLN A 291 -16.51 3.06 -36.99
C GLN A 291 -16.61 1.52 -36.93
N ASN A 292 -15.63 0.79 -37.47
CA ASN A 292 -15.54 -0.67 -37.36
C ASN A 292 -15.28 -1.17 -35.93
N ILE A 293 -14.70 -0.35 -35.06
CA ILE A 293 -14.48 -0.66 -33.64
C ILE A 293 -15.76 -0.36 -32.84
N LEU A 294 -16.41 0.76 -33.13
CA LEU A 294 -17.69 1.14 -32.51
C LEU A 294 -18.76 0.08 -32.78
N ALA A 295 -18.85 -0.41 -34.03
CA ALA A 295 -19.78 -1.46 -34.45
C ALA A 295 -19.45 -2.88 -33.95
N SER A 296 -18.34 -3.10 -33.23
CA SER A 296 -18.04 -4.42 -32.64
C SER A 296 -19.03 -4.77 -31.52
N THR A 297 -19.56 -5.99 -31.58
CA THR A 297 -20.55 -6.57 -30.66
C THR A 297 -19.95 -7.63 -29.71
N CYS A 298 -18.62 -7.59 -29.48
CA CYS A 298 -18.01 -8.46 -28.46
C CYS A 298 -18.45 -8.05 -27.05
N SER A 299 -18.60 -9.03 -26.16
CA SER A 299 -18.71 -8.80 -24.72
C SER A 299 -17.71 -9.63 -23.91
N PHE A 300 -17.02 -8.99 -22.96
CA PHE A 300 -16.29 -9.65 -21.88
C PHE A 300 -17.25 -10.43 -20.95
N PRO A 301 -16.78 -11.53 -20.32
CA PRO A 301 -17.64 -12.39 -19.51
C PRO A 301 -18.01 -11.73 -18.17
N ASP A 302 -19.23 -11.97 -17.69
CA ASP A 302 -19.78 -11.32 -16.48
C ASP A 302 -18.96 -11.54 -15.19
N TRP A 303 -18.07 -12.54 -15.13
CA TRP A 303 -17.17 -12.73 -13.99
C TRP A 303 -16.01 -11.73 -13.93
N LEU A 304 -15.65 -11.13 -15.06
CA LEU A 304 -14.53 -10.19 -15.21
C LEU A 304 -14.98 -8.72 -15.00
N VAL A 305 -16.26 -8.44 -15.26
CA VAL A 305 -16.87 -7.10 -15.16
C VAL A 305 -16.80 -6.57 -13.73
N GLY A 306 -16.03 -5.50 -13.50
CA GLY A 306 -15.76 -5.00 -12.15
C GLY A 306 -14.67 -3.93 -12.10
N ARG A 307 -14.29 -3.55 -10.87
CA ARG A 307 -13.04 -2.83 -10.60
C ARG A 307 -12.07 -3.82 -9.95
N TRP A 308 -10.89 -3.88 -10.51
CA TRP A 308 -9.73 -4.58 -9.99
C TRP A 308 -8.76 -3.53 -9.42
N GLU A 309 -7.46 -3.80 -9.35
CA GLU A 309 -6.46 -2.84 -8.84
C GLU A 309 -6.15 -1.74 -9.87
N ASP A 310 -5.46 -2.12 -10.95
CA ASP A 310 -4.99 -1.23 -12.02
C ASP A 310 -5.92 -1.30 -13.25
N MET A 311 -7.08 -1.95 -13.11
CA MET A 311 -7.97 -2.29 -14.22
C MET A 311 -9.46 -2.12 -13.87
N HIS A 312 -10.23 -1.50 -14.76
CA HIS A 312 -11.69 -1.46 -14.74
C HIS A 312 -12.27 -2.10 -15.99
N VAL A 313 -13.09 -3.13 -15.84
CA VAL A 313 -13.70 -3.87 -16.95
C VAL A 313 -15.21 -3.61 -16.97
N THR A 314 -15.73 -3.17 -18.11
CA THR A 314 -17.15 -3.12 -18.47
C THR A 314 -17.51 -4.34 -19.32
N ARG A 315 -18.73 -4.42 -19.89
CA ARG A 315 -19.03 -5.51 -20.83
C ARG A 315 -18.32 -5.37 -22.17
N GLU A 316 -18.00 -4.17 -22.65
CA GLU A 316 -17.36 -3.97 -23.97
C GLU A 316 -15.90 -3.53 -23.89
N THR A 317 -15.55 -2.82 -22.80
CA THR A 317 -14.26 -2.14 -22.64
C THR A 317 -13.51 -2.60 -21.40
N VAL A 318 -12.19 -2.52 -21.46
CA VAL A 318 -11.28 -2.60 -20.33
C VAL A 318 -10.38 -1.36 -20.33
N VAL A 319 -10.38 -0.64 -19.22
CA VAL A 319 -9.42 0.44 -18.94
C VAL A 319 -8.35 -0.14 -18.02
N TYR A 320 -7.08 0.00 -18.36
CA TYR A 320 -5.97 -0.51 -17.54
C TYR A 320 -4.75 0.40 -17.60
N ARG A 321 -3.92 0.36 -16.54
CA ARG A 321 -2.65 1.09 -16.49
C ARG A 321 -1.51 0.18 -16.96
N ASP A 322 -0.67 0.68 -17.86
CA ASP A 322 0.60 0.01 -18.18
C ASP A 322 1.67 0.41 -17.16
N ARG A 323 2.19 -0.55 -16.39
CA ARG A 323 3.25 -0.33 -15.39
C ARG A 323 4.63 -0.04 -16.02
N ALA A 324 4.82 -0.22 -17.33
CA ALA A 324 6.06 0.09 -18.03
C ALA A 324 6.12 1.51 -18.62
N THR A 325 4.98 2.05 -19.10
CA THR A 325 4.89 3.41 -19.66
C THR A 325 4.09 4.40 -18.82
N PHE A 326 3.52 3.96 -17.69
CA PHE A 326 2.63 4.71 -16.79
C PHE A 326 1.40 5.34 -17.49
N LYS A 327 1.07 4.91 -18.72
CA LYS A 327 -0.10 5.39 -19.47
C LYS A 327 -1.39 4.73 -18.99
N SER A 328 -2.50 5.45 -19.15
CA SER A 328 -3.84 4.86 -19.10
C SER A 328 -4.23 4.36 -20.50
N LEU A 329 -4.67 3.10 -20.62
CA LEU A 329 -5.08 2.51 -21.89
C LEU A 329 -6.53 2.03 -21.80
N THR A 330 -7.36 2.49 -22.74
CA THR A 330 -8.73 1.98 -22.93
C THR A 330 -8.76 1.06 -24.14
N ALA A 331 -9.21 -0.17 -23.95
CA ALA A 331 -9.36 -1.16 -25.01
C ALA A 331 -10.80 -1.66 -25.13
N LYS A 332 -11.28 -1.93 -26.35
CA LYS A 332 -12.58 -2.59 -26.62
C LYS A 332 -12.37 -3.93 -27.31
N CYS A 333 -13.16 -4.92 -26.89
CA CYS A 333 -13.15 -6.23 -27.51
C CYS A 333 -13.70 -6.22 -28.95
N LEU A 334 -13.08 -7.01 -29.81
CA LEU A 334 -13.40 -7.17 -31.23
C LEU A 334 -13.95 -8.57 -31.50
N ASN A 335 -15.21 -8.65 -31.95
CA ASN A 335 -15.80 -9.93 -32.35
C ASN A 335 -15.52 -10.20 -33.83
N LEU A 336 -14.68 -11.21 -34.11
CA LEU A 336 -14.37 -11.69 -35.47
C LEU A 336 -14.62 -13.19 -35.67
N PHE A 337 -14.70 -13.97 -34.60
CA PHE A 337 -14.71 -15.44 -34.64
C PHE A 337 -15.71 -15.97 -33.60
N SER A 338 -16.29 -17.14 -33.90
CA SER A 338 -17.16 -17.85 -32.96
C SER A 338 -16.36 -18.32 -31.74
N ASP A 339 -16.69 -17.72 -30.59
CA ASP A 339 -16.11 -17.91 -29.26
C ASP A 339 -14.62 -17.50 -29.11
N PRO A 340 -14.21 -16.97 -27.93
CA PRO A 340 -12.82 -16.61 -27.66
C PRO A 340 -11.94 -17.87 -27.60
N ILE A 341 -10.72 -17.77 -28.12
CA ILE A 341 -9.76 -18.87 -28.10
C ILE A 341 -9.14 -18.92 -26.70
N GLU A 342 -9.53 -19.89 -25.87
CA GLU A 342 -8.91 -20.11 -24.54
C GLU A 342 -8.94 -18.86 -23.64
N ASP A 343 -10.08 -18.15 -23.57
CA ASP A 343 -10.25 -16.86 -22.86
C ASP A 343 -9.30 -15.72 -23.36
N ARG A 344 -8.84 -15.80 -24.62
CA ARG A 344 -8.16 -14.71 -25.33
C ARG A 344 -9.14 -13.88 -26.15
N TYR A 345 -9.04 -12.56 -26.02
CA TYR A 345 -9.89 -11.57 -26.64
C TYR A 345 -9.07 -10.62 -27.50
N LEU A 346 -9.39 -10.54 -28.80
CA LEU A 346 -8.82 -9.54 -29.68
C LEU A 346 -9.36 -8.15 -29.28
N ILE A 347 -8.48 -7.16 -29.19
CA ILE A 347 -8.81 -5.81 -28.72
C ILE A 347 -8.26 -4.73 -29.65
N TYR A 348 -8.98 -3.62 -29.75
CA TYR A 348 -8.43 -2.34 -30.19
C TYR A 348 -8.18 -1.50 -28.95
N THR A 349 -6.95 -1.01 -28.79
CA THR A 349 -6.44 -0.31 -27.62
C THR A 349 -6.06 1.11 -28.00
N ARG A 350 -6.39 2.09 -27.17
CA ARG A 350 -5.95 3.47 -27.28
C ARG A 350 -5.41 3.99 -25.93
N SER A 351 -4.30 4.71 -25.95
CA SER A 351 -3.77 5.42 -24.78
C SER A 351 -4.43 6.79 -24.60
N ASP A 352 -4.41 7.30 -23.36
CA ASP A 352 -4.64 8.69 -22.99
C ASP A 352 -3.79 9.70 -23.81
N CYS A 353 -2.61 9.27 -24.28
CA CYS A 353 -1.75 10.06 -25.15
C CYS A 353 -2.16 10.08 -26.63
N GLY A 354 -3.10 9.23 -27.05
CA GLY A 354 -3.61 9.14 -28.42
C GLY A 354 -2.89 8.13 -29.32
N ASP A 355 -2.03 7.27 -28.76
CA ASP A 355 -1.48 6.11 -29.48
C ASP A 355 -2.59 5.05 -29.59
N ASP A 356 -2.87 4.47 -30.76
CA ASP A 356 -3.79 3.33 -30.86
C ASP A 356 -3.35 2.20 -31.81
N TYR A 357 -3.79 0.99 -31.48
CA TYR A 357 -3.36 -0.25 -32.11
C TYR A 357 -4.30 -1.44 -31.81
N TYR A 358 -4.21 -2.48 -32.64
CA TYR A 358 -4.80 -3.79 -32.38
C TYR A 358 -3.82 -4.64 -31.55
N SER A 359 -4.33 -5.38 -30.58
CA SER A 359 -3.58 -6.36 -29.78
C SER A 359 -4.51 -7.48 -29.33
N CYS A 360 -4.04 -8.39 -28.49
CA CYS A 360 -4.86 -9.39 -27.83
C CYS A 360 -4.59 -9.40 -26.32
N ILE A 361 -5.63 -9.65 -25.53
CA ILE A 361 -5.54 -9.83 -24.08
C ILE A 361 -6.03 -11.23 -23.70
N TRP A 362 -5.23 -11.95 -22.92
CA TRP A 362 -5.58 -13.25 -22.37
C TRP A 362 -6.02 -13.05 -20.92
N PHE A 363 -7.23 -13.45 -20.57
CA PHE A 363 -7.71 -13.44 -19.17
C PHE A 363 -7.75 -14.86 -18.61
N GLN A 364 -7.39 -15.01 -17.34
CA GLN A 364 -7.50 -16.28 -16.61
C GLN A 364 -8.14 -16.05 -15.25
N LYS A 365 -9.32 -16.64 -15.03
CA LYS A 365 -9.97 -16.62 -13.72
C LYS A 365 -9.20 -17.52 -12.75
N ARG A 366 -8.85 -17.00 -11.57
CA ARG A 366 -8.18 -17.77 -10.49
C ARG A 366 -9.06 -18.03 -9.29
N SER A 367 -9.88 -17.05 -8.88
CA SER A 367 -10.90 -17.23 -7.84
C SER A 367 -12.17 -16.40 -8.14
N VAL A 368 -13.01 -16.14 -7.15
CA VAL A 368 -14.10 -15.14 -7.23
C VAL A 368 -13.54 -13.70 -7.28
N ASN A 369 -12.35 -13.51 -6.70
CA ASN A 369 -11.78 -12.25 -6.26
C ASN A 369 -10.41 -11.95 -6.86
N VAL A 370 -9.81 -12.94 -7.54
CA VAL A 370 -8.51 -12.85 -8.18
C VAL A 370 -8.64 -13.33 -9.62
N MET A 371 -8.10 -12.54 -10.53
CA MET A 371 -7.89 -12.92 -11.92
C MET A 371 -6.45 -12.59 -12.30
N GLU A 372 -6.01 -13.17 -13.41
CA GLU A 372 -4.74 -12.83 -14.05
C GLU A 372 -4.99 -12.45 -15.49
N TYR A 373 -4.10 -11.64 -16.06
CA TYR A 373 -4.10 -11.37 -17.49
C TYR A 373 -2.70 -11.33 -18.09
N GLN A 374 -2.63 -11.48 -19.42
CA GLN A 374 -1.46 -11.19 -20.23
C GLN A 374 -1.85 -10.31 -21.42
N LEU A 375 -0.95 -9.40 -21.80
CA LEU A 375 -1.04 -8.65 -23.05
C LEU A 375 -0.16 -9.33 -24.10
N ALA A 376 -0.60 -9.30 -25.35
CA ALA A 376 0.19 -9.82 -26.46
C ALA A 376 1.40 -8.91 -26.78
N LEU A 377 2.54 -9.54 -27.06
CA LEU A 377 3.86 -8.91 -27.16
C LEU A 377 4.00 -7.96 -28.35
N THR A 378 3.44 -8.36 -29.49
CA THR A 378 3.47 -7.57 -30.72
C THR A 378 2.07 -7.00 -30.99
N PRO A 379 1.86 -5.69 -30.76
CA PRO A 379 0.69 -4.98 -31.27
C PRO A 379 0.83 -4.73 -32.78
N SER A 380 -0.26 -4.33 -33.43
CA SER A 380 -0.32 -4.10 -34.88
C SER A 380 -1.22 -2.92 -35.22
N SER A 381 -0.85 -2.14 -36.24
CA SER A 381 -1.74 -1.14 -36.86
C SER A 381 -2.89 -1.75 -37.66
N THR A 382 -2.87 -3.07 -37.88
CA THR A 382 -3.89 -3.82 -38.63
C THR A 382 -4.48 -4.97 -37.82
N MET A 383 -5.79 -5.18 -37.98
CA MET A 383 -6.56 -6.20 -37.28
C MET A 383 -6.25 -7.60 -37.83
N ASN A 384 -5.68 -8.50 -37.01
CA ASN A 384 -5.32 -9.85 -37.42
C ASN A 384 -5.59 -10.87 -36.30
N ARG A 385 -6.06 -12.08 -36.65
CA ARG A 385 -6.31 -13.18 -35.71
C ARG A 385 -5.04 -13.63 -34.98
N SER A 386 -3.90 -13.64 -35.67
CA SER A 386 -2.64 -14.17 -35.13
C SER A 386 -2.09 -13.36 -33.95
N LEU A 387 -2.66 -12.18 -33.67
CA LEU A 387 -2.36 -11.42 -32.47
C LEU A 387 -2.72 -12.20 -31.18
N CYS A 388 -3.67 -13.15 -31.27
CA CYS A 388 -4.09 -14.03 -30.17
C CYS A 388 -3.45 -15.44 -30.20
N ASP A 389 -2.51 -15.71 -31.11
CA ASP A 389 -1.79 -16.99 -31.14
C ASP A 389 -0.87 -17.10 -29.92
N SER A 390 -0.73 -18.32 -29.36
CA SER A 390 0.01 -18.55 -28.10
C SER A 390 1.49 -18.15 -28.15
N SER A 391 2.08 -18.06 -29.35
CA SER A 391 3.43 -17.55 -29.58
C SER A 391 3.59 -16.04 -29.38
N ASN A 392 2.49 -15.27 -29.31
CA ASN A 392 2.52 -13.82 -29.05
C ASN A 392 2.45 -13.49 -27.55
N PHE A 393 2.59 -14.47 -26.65
CA PHE A 393 2.53 -14.29 -25.20
C PHE A 393 3.77 -14.88 -24.51
N ILE A 394 4.24 -14.26 -23.41
CA ILE A 394 5.35 -14.82 -22.62
C ILE A 394 4.79 -15.87 -21.66
N HIS A 395 5.22 -17.12 -21.82
CA HIS A 395 4.89 -18.22 -20.92
C HIS A 395 5.17 -17.84 -19.45
N ASN A 396 4.19 -18.08 -18.56
CA ASN A 396 4.20 -17.75 -17.12
C ASN A 396 4.28 -16.25 -16.72
N SER A 397 4.40 -15.29 -17.64
CA SER A 397 4.47 -13.85 -17.28
C SER A 397 3.07 -13.26 -17.12
N TRP A 398 2.35 -13.68 -16.08
CA TRP A 398 1.03 -13.15 -15.75
C TRP A 398 1.11 -11.86 -14.94
N ILE A 399 0.11 -10.99 -15.08
CA ILE A 399 -0.17 -9.89 -14.17
C ILE A 399 -1.37 -10.29 -13.31
N THR A 400 -1.18 -10.35 -11.99
CA THR A 400 -2.26 -10.71 -11.04
C THR A 400 -3.05 -9.48 -10.65
N GLN A 401 -4.36 -9.65 -10.41
CA GLN A 401 -5.29 -8.58 -10.08
C GLN A 401 -6.35 -9.04 -9.07
N GLY A 402 -6.44 -8.32 -7.96
CA GLY A 402 -7.46 -8.42 -6.92
C GLY A 402 -8.69 -7.54 -7.17
N ASN A 403 -9.87 -8.02 -6.80
CA ASN A 403 -11.12 -7.27 -6.90
C ASN A 403 -11.24 -6.27 -5.73
N THR A 404 -11.28 -4.97 -6.04
CA THR A 404 -11.22 -3.91 -5.02
C THR A 404 -12.51 -3.77 -4.18
N LYS A 405 -13.60 -4.47 -4.52
CA LYS A 405 -14.90 -4.37 -3.82
C LYS A 405 -15.03 -5.24 -2.55
N ILE A 406 -14.02 -6.05 -2.20
CA ILE A 406 -14.12 -7.03 -1.09
C ILE A 406 -14.13 -6.35 0.30
N VAL A 407 -13.73 -5.08 0.39
CA VAL A 407 -13.66 -4.32 1.65
C VAL A 407 -15.06 -3.95 2.15
N GLY A 408 -15.68 -4.85 2.90
CA GLY A 408 -16.98 -4.66 3.58
C GLY A 408 -18.13 -5.51 3.06
N THR A 409 -17.88 -6.43 2.12
CA THR A 409 -18.91 -7.31 1.54
C THR A 409 -19.27 -8.52 2.41
N SER A 410 -20.40 -9.15 2.10
CA SER A 410 -20.91 -10.35 2.77
C SER A 410 -19.93 -11.55 2.76
N GLN A 411 -20.04 -12.43 3.75
CA GLN A 411 -19.17 -13.60 3.96
C GLN A 411 -18.98 -14.49 2.71
N SER A 412 -19.98 -14.56 1.83
CA SER A 412 -19.96 -15.29 0.55
C SER A 412 -19.02 -14.72 -0.52
N GLN A 413 -18.38 -13.56 -0.27
CA GLN A 413 -17.38 -12.95 -1.14
C GLN A 413 -15.99 -12.86 -0.48
N LYS A 414 -15.80 -13.46 0.70
CA LYS A 414 -14.48 -13.64 1.33
C LYS A 414 -13.82 -14.92 0.80
N SER A 415 -12.50 -14.90 0.63
CA SER A 415 -11.71 -16.13 0.45
C SER A 415 -10.99 -16.45 1.74
N SER A 416 -11.12 -17.67 2.24
CA SER A 416 -10.24 -18.14 3.31
C SER A 416 -8.78 -18.16 2.83
N CYS A 417 -7.85 -17.93 3.76
CA CYS A 417 -6.44 -18.23 3.61
C CYS A 417 -6.19 -19.75 3.46
N PRO A 418 -5.04 -20.17 2.91
CA PRO A 418 -4.71 -21.59 2.71
C PRO A 418 -4.35 -22.32 4.01
N VAL A 419 -3.86 -21.57 5.01
CA VAL A 419 -3.40 -22.07 6.31
C VAL A 419 -4.49 -21.88 7.37
N PHE A 420 -4.48 -22.74 8.40
CA PHE A 420 -5.43 -22.66 9.51
C PHE A 420 -4.82 -23.15 10.83
N GLY A 421 -4.45 -22.19 11.69
CA GLY A 421 -3.75 -22.42 12.96
C GLY A 421 -2.54 -21.50 13.10
N GLU A 422 -1.52 -21.97 13.81
CA GLU A 422 -0.28 -21.26 14.12
C GLU A 422 0.92 -22.13 13.71
N TYR A 423 1.82 -21.57 12.91
CA TYR A 423 2.96 -22.25 12.29
C TYR A 423 4.23 -21.45 12.53
N THR A 424 5.33 -22.11 12.89
CA THR A 424 6.63 -21.48 13.21
C THR A 424 7.77 -22.16 12.47
N GLY A 425 8.86 -21.43 12.20
CA GLY A 425 10.06 -22.00 11.61
C GLY A 425 11.16 -20.96 11.36
N PHE A 426 12.32 -21.44 10.92
CA PHE A 426 13.48 -20.61 10.63
C PHE A 426 13.39 -19.97 9.24
N ILE A 427 13.91 -18.76 9.10
CA ILE A 427 14.13 -18.14 7.78
C ILE A 427 15.40 -18.76 7.16
N PRO A 428 15.37 -19.29 5.92
CA PRO A 428 16.51 -20.00 5.33
C PRO A 428 17.80 -19.18 5.25
N ASP A 429 17.68 -17.90 4.89
CA ASP A 429 18.81 -16.98 4.69
C ASP A 429 19.22 -16.21 5.96
N ALA A 430 18.49 -16.41 7.07
CA ALA A 430 18.67 -15.71 8.35
C ALA A 430 18.28 -16.65 9.51
N THR A 431 19.13 -17.63 9.82
CA THR A 431 18.79 -18.77 10.72
C THR A 431 18.59 -18.39 12.19
N GLU A 432 19.02 -17.20 12.59
CA GLU A 432 18.75 -16.56 13.87
C GLU A 432 17.35 -15.94 13.97
N LEU A 433 16.65 -15.79 12.83
CA LEU A 433 15.31 -15.26 12.73
C LEU A 433 14.26 -16.37 12.55
N CYS A 434 13.21 -16.26 13.35
CA CYS A 434 12.06 -17.16 13.38
C CYS A 434 10.85 -16.44 12.82
N ALA A 435 10.29 -17.00 11.75
CA ALA A 435 9.04 -16.59 11.16
C ALA A 435 7.87 -17.35 11.81
N ARG A 436 6.77 -16.63 12.06
CA ARG A 436 5.50 -17.19 12.50
C ARG A 436 4.38 -16.76 11.55
N LEU A 437 3.52 -17.71 11.19
CA LEU A 437 2.32 -17.48 10.38
C LEU A 437 1.09 -17.99 11.14
N THR A 438 0.15 -17.09 11.45
CA THR A 438 -1.05 -17.39 12.27
C THR A 438 -2.32 -16.91 11.57
N SER A 439 -3.36 -17.74 11.53
CA SER A 439 -4.65 -17.42 10.92
C SER A 439 -5.66 -16.88 11.95
N ASP A 440 -6.48 -15.89 11.60
CA ASP A 440 -7.62 -15.52 12.46
C ASP A 440 -8.71 -16.60 12.36
N CYS A 441 -8.93 -17.30 13.48
CA CYS A 441 -9.92 -18.36 13.59
C CYS A 441 -11.38 -17.87 13.49
N GLN A 442 -11.63 -16.56 13.67
CA GLN A 442 -12.94 -15.91 13.53
C GLN A 442 -13.12 -15.27 12.13
N ASN A 443 -12.03 -14.70 11.58
CA ASN A 443 -11.98 -14.16 10.22
C ASN A 443 -11.01 -14.98 9.36
N PRO A 444 -11.42 -16.14 8.79
CA PRO A 444 -10.51 -17.03 8.05
C PRO A 444 -9.93 -16.41 6.76
N ASP A 445 -10.41 -15.23 6.36
CA ASP A 445 -9.83 -14.36 5.33
C ASP A 445 -8.65 -13.50 5.82
N VAL A 446 -8.22 -13.61 7.08
CA VAL A 446 -7.11 -12.84 7.67
C VAL A 446 -5.99 -13.77 8.17
N MET A 447 -4.74 -13.40 7.89
CA MET A 447 -3.55 -14.03 8.44
C MET A 447 -2.54 -12.98 8.91
N PHE A 448 -1.75 -13.33 9.92
CA PHE A 448 -0.68 -12.53 10.49
C PHE A 448 0.66 -13.21 10.23
N TYR A 449 1.66 -12.43 9.82
CA TYR A 449 3.03 -12.88 9.64
C TYR A 449 3.95 -12.02 10.52
N THR A 450 4.71 -12.68 11.39
CA THR A 450 5.61 -12.02 12.34
C THR A 450 7.01 -12.61 12.19
N VAL A 451 8.04 -11.76 12.11
CA VAL A 451 9.46 -12.17 12.15
C VAL A 451 10.06 -11.70 13.47
N SER A 452 10.69 -12.60 14.21
CA SER A 452 11.28 -12.31 15.53
C SER A 452 12.59 -13.06 15.74
N SER A 453 13.39 -12.65 16.72
CA SER A 453 14.61 -13.39 17.09
C SER A 453 14.24 -14.77 17.62
N CYS A 454 14.82 -15.85 17.07
CA CYS A 454 14.63 -17.20 17.60
C CYS A 454 15.12 -17.36 19.05
N GLN A 455 16.03 -16.49 19.50
CA GLN A 455 16.51 -16.46 20.88
C GLN A 455 15.65 -15.57 21.78
N ASN A 456 15.02 -14.53 21.22
CA ASN A 456 14.17 -13.58 21.95
C ASN A 456 12.93 -13.20 21.12
N GLN A 457 11.84 -13.96 21.28
CA GLN A 457 10.57 -13.71 20.58
C GLN A 457 9.89 -12.36 20.93
N SER A 458 10.42 -11.59 21.89
CA SER A 458 9.95 -10.22 22.16
C SER A 458 10.58 -9.15 21.25
N GLU A 459 11.68 -9.48 20.56
CA GLU A 459 12.31 -8.64 19.55
C GLU A 459 11.71 -8.98 18.18
N ILE A 460 10.85 -8.10 17.68
CA ILE A 460 10.02 -8.31 16.49
C ILE A 460 10.51 -7.40 15.36
N TYR A 461 11.17 -7.99 14.37
CA TYR A 461 11.71 -7.32 13.18
C TYR A 461 10.62 -7.00 12.15
N GLU A 462 9.59 -7.85 12.06
CA GLU A 462 8.42 -7.58 11.21
C GLU A 462 7.14 -8.05 11.87
N ASP A 463 6.05 -7.33 11.63
CA ASP A 463 4.69 -7.74 11.96
C ASP A 463 3.75 -7.19 10.89
N ARG A 464 3.10 -8.10 10.14
CA ARG A 464 2.31 -7.81 8.94
C ARG A 464 0.92 -8.48 9.04
N GLU A 465 -0.15 -7.72 8.89
CA GLU A 465 -1.52 -8.25 8.72
C GLU A 465 -1.85 -8.35 7.22
N TYR A 466 -2.39 -9.50 6.81
CA TYR A 466 -2.83 -9.76 5.43
C TYR A 466 -4.29 -10.19 5.38
N ARG A 467 -5.00 -9.72 4.36
CA ARG A 467 -6.28 -10.28 3.93
C ARG A 467 -6.11 -11.15 2.69
N CYS A 468 -6.52 -12.41 2.77
CA CYS A 468 -6.51 -13.32 1.63
C CYS A 468 -7.62 -12.98 0.64
N LEU A 469 -7.24 -12.64 -0.58
CA LEU A 469 -8.15 -12.33 -1.68
C LEU A 469 -8.59 -13.60 -2.41
N GLY A 470 -7.65 -14.52 -2.66
CA GLY A 470 -7.93 -15.78 -3.34
C GLY A 470 -6.74 -16.74 -3.31
N GLN A 471 -7.03 -18.02 -3.53
CA GLN A 471 -6.05 -19.08 -3.64
C GLN A 471 -6.38 -20.00 -4.83
N TRP A 472 -5.35 -20.56 -5.47
CA TRP A 472 -5.48 -21.57 -6.54
C TRP A 472 -4.27 -22.51 -6.53
N ILE A 473 -4.35 -23.60 -7.30
CA ILE A 473 -3.28 -24.58 -7.43
C ILE A 473 -2.91 -24.71 -8.90
N GLU A 474 -1.61 -24.65 -9.22
CA GLU A 474 -1.07 -25.05 -10.53
C GLU A 474 -0.13 -26.25 -10.31
N GLY A 475 -0.45 -27.40 -10.91
CA GLY A 475 0.27 -28.64 -10.66
C GLY A 475 0.15 -29.12 -9.20
N ASN A 476 1.22 -28.97 -8.44
CA ASN A 476 1.30 -29.29 -7.00
C ASN A 476 1.68 -28.07 -6.14
N THR A 477 1.59 -26.86 -6.71
CA THR A 477 1.99 -25.61 -6.08
C THR A 477 0.77 -24.74 -5.85
N MET A 478 0.59 -24.31 -4.61
CA MET A 478 -0.50 -23.46 -4.17
C MET A 478 -0.06 -22.00 -4.20
N TYR A 479 -0.84 -21.15 -4.85
CA TYR A 479 -0.68 -19.71 -4.90
C TYR A 479 -1.75 -19.06 -4.02
N THR A 480 -1.39 -18.05 -3.24
CA THR A 480 -2.31 -17.26 -2.42
C THR A 480 -2.00 -15.79 -2.60
N TYR A 481 -3.01 -15.04 -3.04
CA TYR A 481 -2.91 -13.60 -3.28
C TYR A 481 -3.56 -12.84 -2.14
N THR A 482 -2.88 -11.80 -1.64
CA THR A 482 -3.29 -11.07 -0.43
C THR A 482 -3.20 -9.56 -0.60
N LEU A 483 -3.97 -8.85 0.23
CA LEU A 483 -3.89 -7.41 0.45
C LEU A 483 -3.29 -7.19 1.85
N ARG A 484 -2.17 -6.49 1.94
CA ARG A 484 -1.48 -6.18 3.20
C ARG A 484 -2.07 -4.93 3.87
N HIS A 485 -2.28 -4.97 5.18
CA HIS A 485 -3.07 -3.95 5.87
C HIS A 485 -2.31 -2.64 6.10
N ASP A 486 -1.05 -2.67 6.54
CA ASP A 486 -0.30 -1.50 7.00
C ASP A 486 0.09 -0.55 5.86
N VAL A 487 0.44 -1.11 4.69
CA VAL A 487 0.91 -0.36 3.50
C VAL A 487 -0.06 -0.39 2.31
N LYS A 488 -1.15 -1.17 2.38
CA LYS A 488 -2.16 -1.34 1.30
C LYS A 488 -1.61 -1.92 -0.03
N THR A 489 -0.46 -2.60 0.02
CA THR A 489 0.13 -3.34 -1.11
C THR A 489 -0.57 -4.68 -1.35
N TYR A 490 -0.38 -5.24 -2.54
CA TYR A 490 -0.80 -6.61 -2.88
C TYR A 490 0.41 -7.51 -3.02
N GLU A 491 0.39 -8.64 -2.33
CA GLU A 491 1.53 -9.56 -2.20
C GLU A 491 1.06 -10.99 -2.48
N CYS A 492 1.90 -11.81 -3.11
CA CYS A 492 1.60 -13.21 -3.41
C CYS A 492 2.56 -14.15 -2.70
N PHE A 493 2.00 -15.22 -2.15
CA PHE A 493 2.74 -16.33 -1.54
C PHE A 493 2.55 -17.58 -2.40
N VAL A 494 3.64 -18.32 -2.63
CA VAL A 494 3.61 -19.66 -3.25
C VAL A 494 4.10 -20.69 -2.24
N GLY A 495 3.55 -21.90 -2.31
CA GLY A 495 3.95 -22.92 -1.37
C GLY A 495 3.30 -24.28 -1.56
N ARG A 496 3.61 -25.19 -0.63
CA ARG A 496 3.12 -26.56 -0.58
C ARG A 496 2.80 -26.96 0.85
N ILE A 497 1.61 -27.51 1.06
CA ILE A 497 1.16 -28.03 2.36
C ILE A 497 1.52 -29.52 2.42
N LYS A 498 2.26 -29.95 3.45
CA LYS A 498 2.75 -31.31 3.64
C LYS A 498 2.20 -31.92 4.94
N GLY A 499 2.26 -33.25 5.05
CA GLY A 499 1.87 -33.99 6.27
C GLY A 499 0.43 -33.72 6.75
N ASN A 500 -0.54 -33.64 5.83
CA ASN A 500 -1.93 -33.27 6.12
C ASN A 500 -2.10 -31.92 6.86
N GLY A 501 -1.18 -30.98 6.62
CA GLY A 501 -1.19 -29.66 7.27
C GLY A 501 -0.30 -29.55 8.50
N SER A 502 0.54 -30.55 8.82
CA SER A 502 1.55 -30.45 9.88
C SER A 502 2.74 -29.55 9.51
N GLU A 503 2.98 -29.36 8.22
CA GLU A 503 4.12 -28.62 7.67
C GLU A 503 3.69 -27.82 6.45
N ILE A 504 4.22 -26.61 6.30
CA ILE A 504 4.07 -25.78 5.11
C ILE A 504 5.46 -25.31 4.63
N LEU A 505 5.66 -25.33 3.32
CA LEU A 505 6.78 -24.68 2.65
C LEU A 505 6.20 -23.46 1.94
N ILE A 506 6.71 -22.26 2.22
CA ILE A 506 6.12 -21.00 1.75
C ILE A 506 7.19 -19.95 1.40
N LYS A 507 6.99 -19.23 0.30
CA LYS A 507 7.90 -18.19 -0.23
C LYS A 507 7.05 -17.02 -0.77
N GLU A 508 7.52 -15.79 -0.63
CA GLU A 508 6.98 -14.63 -1.36
C GLU A 508 7.32 -14.75 -2.86
N ALA A 509 6.41 -14.34 -3.75
CA ALA A 509 6.61 -14.30 -5.21
C ALA A 509 6.10 -12.98 -5.83
N GLY A 510 6.27 -11.90 -5.07
CA GLY A 510 5.91 -10.53 -5.47
C GLY A 510 4.43 -10.33 -5.78
N ASN A 511 4.12 -9.20 -6.42
CA ASN A 511 2.75 -8.70 -6.59
C ASN A 511 2.00 -9.37 -7.77
N ASN A 512 2.67 -10.28 -8.50
CA ASN A 512 2.19 -10.93 -9.74
C ASN A 512 2.28 -12.48 -9.69
N CYS A 513 2.41 -13.07 -8.51
CA CYS A 513 2.47 -14.53 -8.32
C CYS A 513 3.46 -15.23 -9.27
N GLN A 514 4.75 -14.88 -9.15
CA GLN A 514 5.80 -15.42 -10.02
C GLN A 514 5.90 -16.95 -9.90
N ARG A 515 6.21 -17.61 -11.03
CA ARG A 515 6.19 -19.08 -11.21
C ARG A 515 7.53 -19.76 -10.90
N ASP A 516 8.47 -19.05 -10.32
CA ASP A 516 9.75 -19.53 -9.82
C ASP A 516 9.56 -20.24 -8.46
N ASP A 517 8.82 -21.37 -8.49
CA ASP A 517 8.55 -22.22 -7.32
C ASP A 517 9.80 -22.99 -6.88
N GLU A 518 10.74 -22.26 -6.31
CA GLU A 518 11.86 -22.76 -5.52
C GLU A 518 11.48 -22.89 -4.03
N SER A 519 10.19 -22.98 -3.67
CA SER A 519 9.74 -23.01 -2.26
C SER A 519 10.28 -24.21 -1.46
N GLU A 520 10.75 -25.26 -2.13
CA GLU A 520 11.42 -26.41 -1.49
C GLU A 520 12.92 -26.20 -1.23
N VAL A 521 13.51 -25.09 -1.71
CA VAL A 521 14.94 -24.75 -1.58
C VAL A 521 15.15 -23.41 -0.88
N LYS A 522 14.33 -22.40 -1.21
CA LYS A 522 14.39 -21.01 -0.68
C LYS A 522 13.13 -20.60 0.10
N GLY A 523 12.15 -21.49 0.24
CA GLY A 523 10.95 -21.23 1.03
C GLY A 523 11.19 -21.48 2.52
N MET A 524 10.50 -20.72 3.36
CA MET A 524 10.42 -20.97 4.79
C MET A 524 9.71 -22.31 5.04
N LYS A 525 10.32 -23.18 5.85
CA LYS A 525 9.72 -24.42 6.33
C LYS A 525 9.10 -24.15 7.70
N LEU A 526 7.79 -23.96 7.73
CA LEU A 526 7.04 -23.73 8.98
C LEU A 526 6.31 -25.00 9.40
N VAL A 527 6.39 -25.34 10.69
CA VAL A 527 5.76 -26.51 11.32
C VAL A 527 4.60 -26.04 12.19
N ARG A 528 3.50 -26.79 12.21
CA ARG A 528 2.29 -26.43 12.96
C ARG A 528 2.48 -26.66 14.46
N GLU A 529 2.49 -25.58 15.24
CA GLU A 529 2.46 -25.63 16.70
C GLU A 529 1.01 -25.63 17.21
N GLY A 530 0.19 -24.73 16.66
CA GLY A 530 -1.18 -24.48 17.12
C GLY A 530 -2.24 -24.81 16.08
N GLY A 531 -3.41 -25.22 16.56
CA GLY A 531 -4.62 -25.26 15.77
C GLY A 531 -5.65 -24.28 16.33
N CYS A 532 -6.48 -23.71 15.46
CA CYS A 532 -7.66 -22.97 15.90
C CYS A 532 -8.52 -23.84 16.80
N VAL A 533 -8.67 -23.43 18.06
CA VAL A 533 -9.52 -24.12 19.04
C VAL A 533 -10.96 -23.73 18.74
N ASP A 534 -11.72 -24.67 18.16
CA ASP A 534 -13.13 -24.46 17.88
C ASP A 534 -13.91 -24.33 19.20
N PHE A 535 -14.40 -23.11 19.49
CA PHE A 535 -15.11 -22.77 20.72
C PHE A 535 -16.38 -23.62 20.93
N LEU A 536 -16.93 -24.20 19.86
CA LEU A 536 -18.04 -25.16 19.93
C LEU A 536 -17.66 -26.44 20.70
N THR A 537 -16.38 -26.84 20.66
CA THR A 537 -15.87 -28.03 21.37
C THR A 537 -15.81 -27.81 22.87
N ILE A 538 -15.42 -26.59 23.31
CA ILE A 538 -15.29 -26.25 24.73
C ILE A 538 -16.66 -26.35 25.42
N ASN A 539 -17.72 -25.82 24.79
CA ASN A 539 -19.07 -25.85 25.34
C ASN A 539 -19.59 -27.28 25.59
N ASN A 540 -19.22 -28.26 24.76
CA ASN A 540 -19.57 -29.67 25.00
C ASN A 540 -18.84 -30.28 26.21
N LEU A 541 -17.60 -29.87 26.51
CA LEU A 541 -16.92 -30.28 27.75
C LEU A 541 -17.56 -29.60 28.97
N THR A 542 -17.90 -28.32 28.90
CA THR A 542 -18.60 -27.61 29.99
C THR A 542 -19.93 -28.27 30.31
N HIS A 543 -20.74 -28.57 29.27
CA HIS A 543 -22.05 -29.19 29.44
C HIS A 543 -21.95 -30.61 30.05
N HIS A 544 -20.89 -31.37 29.76
CA HIS A 544 -20.67 -32.68 30.39
C HIS A 544 -20.31 -32.56 31.88
N ILE A 545 -19.55 -31.54 32.28
CA ILE A 545 -19.19 -31.27 33.68
C ILE A 545 -20.40 -30.76 34.48
N GLU A 546 -21.24 -29.92 33.88
CA GLU A 546 -22.46 -29.42 34.52
C GLU A 546 -23.54 -30.49 34.68
N THR A 547 -23.67 -31.42 33.71
CA THR A 547 -24.59 -32.56 33.81
C THR A 547 -24.30 -33.47 35.02
N ILE A 548 -23.03 -33.58 35.43
CA ILE A 548 -22.64 -34.33 36.64
C ILE A 548 -23.04 -33.59 37.94
N LYS A 549 -23.05 -32.24 37.93
CA LYS A 549 -23.48 -31.44 39.10
C LYS A 549 -25.00 -31.31 39.21
N ALA A 550 -25.72 -31.34 38.09
CA ALA A 550 -27.17 -31.17 38.03
C ALA A 550 -27.97 -32.32 38.69
N LEU A 551 -27.35 -33.46 38.95
CA LEU A 551 -27.99 -34.60 39.64
C LEU A 551 -28.18 -34.41 41.15
N THR A 552 -27.68 -33.31 41.75
CA THR A 552 -27.64 -33.12 43.21
C THR A 552 -28.22 -31.80 43.74
N THR A 553 -29.27 -31.24 43.12
CA THR A 553 -30.22 -30.35 43.84
C THR A 553 -31.57 -30.23 43.11
N THR A 554 -32.65 -30.66 43.77
CA THR A 554 -34.03 -30.43 43.28
C THR A 554 -34.91 -29.80 44.36
N LEU A 555 -35.33 -28.55 44.16
CA LEU A 555 -36.67 -28.06 44.56
C LEU A 555 -36.99 -26.76 43.78
N PRO A 556 -38.25 -26.51 43.34
CA PRO A 556 -38.54 -25.46 42.35
C PRO A 556 -39.33 -24.25 42.90
N THR A 557 -39.26 -23.12 42.18
CA THR A 557 -40.25 -22.03 42.25
C THR A 557 -40.51 -21.43 40.86
N THR A 558 -41.77 -21.07 40.59
CA THR A 558 -42.32 -20.42 39.37
C THR A 558 -41.93 -18.92 39.24
N THR A 559 -42.21 -18.12 38.17
CA THR A 559 -43.42 -18.05 37.30
C THR A 559 -43.24 -17.15 36.01
N THR A 560 -43.91 -17.52 34.88
CA THR A 560 -44.58 -16.67 33.82
C THR A 560 -43.91 -15.55 32.94
N THR A 561 -43.88 -15.80 31.60
CA THR A 561 -44.30 -14.96 30.40
C THR A 561 -43.78 -13.51 30.15
N THR A 562 -43.79 -12.88 28.94
CA THR A 562 -44.63 -13.00 27.69
C THR A 562 -43.86 -12.64 26.36
N VAL A 563 -44.52 -12.31 25.21
CA VAL A 563 -44.08 -12.64 23.83
C VAL A 563 -44.41 -11.62 22.68
N LEU A 564 -43.42 -11.30 21.79
CA LEU A 564 -43.45 -10.83 20.35
C LEU A 564 -44.27 -9.54 19.92
N PRO A 565 -44.35 -9.07 18.63
CA PRO A 565 -43.76 -9.49 17.30
C PRO A 565 -43.14 -8.37 16.38
N THR A 566 -42.84 -8.70 15.10
CA THR A 566 -42.06 -7.98 14.06
C THR A 566 -42.88 -7.44 12.83
N LYS A 567 -42.24 -6.73 11.85
CA LYS A 567 -42.78 -6.52 10.47
C LYS A 567 -41.71 -6.22 9.37
N LYS A 568 -42.06 -6.36 8.07
CA LYS A 568 -41.27 -6.12 6.82
C LYS A 568 -42.12 -5.44 5.70
N VAL A 569 -41.50 -4.76 4.71
CA VAL A 569 -42.09 -4.25 3.42
C VAL A 569 -41.02 -4.24 2.28
N THR A 570 -41.39 -4.12 0.98
CA THR A 570 -40.58 -4.58 -0.19
C THR A 570 -40.84 -3.83 -1.56
N LEU A 571 -39.77 -3.44 -2.32
CA LEU A 571 -39.67 -3.16 -3.80
C LEU A 571 -40.55 -2.01 -4.44
N PRO A 572 -40.47 -1.59 -5.76
CA PRO A 572 -39.76 -2.10 -6.98
C PRO A 572 -38.99 -1.02 -7.85
N TYR A 573 -38.93 -1.16 -9.21
CA TYR A 573 -37.94 -0.55 -10.16
C TYR A 573 -38.45 -0.39 -11.65
N LYS A 574 -37.64 0.20 -12.57
CA LYS A 574 -37.62 0.18 -14.09
C LYS A 574 -38.01 1.49 -14.90
N PRO A 575 -37.87 1.62 -16.28
CA PRO A 575 -36.96 2.58 -16.96
C PRO A 575 -37.64 3.46 -18.06
N TRP A 576 -36.97 3.86 -19.19
CA TRP A 576 -37.41 3.83 -20.64
C TRP A 576 -36.36 4.51 -21.61
N PHE A 577 -36.62 4.60 -22.94
CA PHE A 577 -35.69 4.93 -24.08
C PHE A 577 -36.30 6.00 -25.06
N THR A 578 -35.76 6.50 -26.22
CA THR A 578 -34.59 6.27 -27.13
C THR A 578 -34.39 7.49 -28.11
N ALA A 579 -33.24 7.69 -28.81
CA ALA A 579 -33.12 8.58 -30.01
C ALA A 579 -31.86 8.31 -30.92
N GLN A 580 -31.85 8.81 -32.18
CA GLN A 580 -30.80 8.64 -33.22
C GLN A 580 -30.60 9.92 -34.09
N SER A 581 -29.48 10.05 -34.82
CA SER A 581 -29.40 10.68 -36.19
C SER A 581 -28.03 10.44 -36.89
N GLU A 582 -27.94 10.78 -38.19
CA GLU A 582 -26.87 10.41 -39.16
C GLU A 582 -25.91 11.57 -39.52
N ILE A 583 -24.81 11.29 -40.28
CA ILE A 583 -24.30 12.03 -41.47
C ILE A 583 -22.94 11.46 -42.00
N GLU A 584 -22.54 11.83 -43.23
CA GLU A 584 -21.60 11.12 -44.13
C GLU A 584 -20.15 11.70 -44.27
N ILE A 585 -19.19 10.80 -44.61
CA ILE A 585 -18.10 10.87 -45.65
C ILE A 585 -17.24 12.17 -45.70
N SER A 586 -15.88 12.16 -45.57
CA SER A 586 -14.91 11.73 -46.61
C SER A 586 -13.41 11.84 -46.20
N ARG A 587 -12.54 10.96 -46.75
CA ARG A 587 -11.13 11.12 -47.28
C ARG A 587 -10.11 12.11 -46.63
N THR A 588 -8.78 11.92 -46.55
CA THR A 588 -7.80 10.83 -46.91
C THR A 588 -6.36 11.17 -46.40
N THR A 589 -5.63 10.20 -45.81
CA THR A 589 -4.14 9.90 -45.89
C THR A 589 -3.04 10.98 -45.75
N PRO A 590 -1.77 10.63 -45.41
CA PRO A 590 -1.24 9.58 -44.51
C PRO A 590 -0.08 10.05 -43.57
N LEU A 591 0.48 9.13 -42.76
CA LEU A 591 1.74 9.29 -41.98
C LEU A 591 3.02 9.03 -42.83
N PRO A 592 4.21 9.36 -42.29
CA PRO A 592 5.15 8.33 -41.77
C PRO A 592 5.57 8.61 -40.31
N ASP A 593 5.62 7.63 -39.40
CA ASP A 593 6.57 6.49 -39.27
C ASP A 593 8.00 6.89 -38.87
N ILE A 594 8.43 6.43 -37.68
CA ILE A 594 9.79 6.00 -37.31
C ILE A 594 9.69 5.10 -36.05
N ILE A 595 10.50 4.05 -35.99
CA ILE A 595 10.36 2.91 -35.06
C ILE A 595 11.71 2.59 -34.39
N GLU A 596 11.66 2.03 -33.17
CA GLU A 596 12.77 1.40 -32.43
C GLU A 596 13.89 2.36 -31.93
N ARG A 597 14.75 1.98 -30.95
CA ARG A 597 15.03 0.63 -30.41
C ARG A 597 15.40 0.66 -28.91
N VAL A 598 14.83 -0.25 -28.13
CA VAL A 598 15.33 -0.61 -26.78
C VAL A 598 16.29 -1.79 -26.90
N LYS A 599 17.33 -1.86 -26.05
CA LYS A 599 18.10 -3.08 -25.80
C LYS A 599 18.29 -3.31 -24.31
N THR A 600 18.04 -4.55 -23.89
CA THR A 600 18.28 -5.07 -22.55
C THR A 600 19.73 -5.53 -22.39
N THR A 601 20.23 -5.54 -21.15
CA THR A 601 21.40 -6.33 -20.75
C THR A 601 21.18 -6.89 -19.34
N THR A 602 21.41 -8.19 -19.15
CA THR A 602 21.35 -8.90 -17.86
C THR A 602 22.77 -9.12 -17.30
N GLY A 603 22.94 -9.20 -15.97
CA GLY A 603 24.27 -9.30 -15.37
C GLY A 603 24.32 -9.57 -13.86
N ASP A 604 23.97 -10.80 -13.48
CA ASP A 604 24.48 -11.61 -12.36
C ASP A 604 25.37 -10.99 -11.23
N TRP A 605 24.90 -11.23 -9.99
CA TRP A 605 25.60 -11.44 -8.70
C TRP A 605 26.90 -10.71 -8.34
N MET A 606 26.88 -10.01 -7.19
CA MET A 606 27.90 -10.20 -6.15
C MET A 606 27.34 -9.92 -4.74
N VAL A 607 27.81 -10.71 -3.77
CA VAL A 607 27.46 -10.61 -2.33
C VAL A 607 28.42 -9.64 -1.64
N ASN A 608 27.96 -8.88 -0.64
CA ASN A 608 28.80 -8.55 0.52
C ASN A 608 28.03 -8.04 1.76
N THR A 609 28.42 -8.60 2.91
CA THR A 609 28.46 -7.99 4.26
C THR A 609 27.27 -7.13 4.72
N ILE A 610 26.41 -7.75 5.53
CA ILE A 610 25.94 -7.12 6.78
C ILE A 610 27.20 -6.69 7.58
N PRO A 611 27.26 -5.49 8.18
CA PRO A 611 28.41 -5.10 9.01
C PRO A 611 28.46 -5.94 10.30
N ASP A 612 29.64 -6.43 10.66
CA ASP A 612 29.88 -7.10 11.94
C ASP A 612 29.55 -6.15 13.12
N ILE A 613 28.42 -6.37 13.78
CA ILE A 613 28.10 -5.74 15.06
C ILE A 613 28.78 -6.57 16.16
N GLU A 614 29.76 -5.98 16.85
CA GLU A 614 30.50 -6.66 17.92
C GLU A 614 29.57 -7.16 19.04
N ASP A 615 29.94 -8.32 19.61
CA ASP A 615 29.14 -9.12 20.56
C ASP A 615 28.78 -8.37 21.86
N SER A 616 27.70 -7.58 21.83
CA SER A 616 27.08 -6.94 22.99
C SER A 616 26.20 -7.95 23.76
N SER A 617 26.84 -9.02 24.25
CA SER A 617 26.21 -10.23 24.75
C SER A 617 25.13 -10.03 25.84
N CYS A 618 23.87 -10.36 25.54
CA CYS A 618 22.76 -10.31 26.50
C CYS A 618 22.73 -11.55 27.42
N ARG A 619 23.81 -11.80 28.17
CA ARG A 619 23.98 -13.00 29.00
C ARG A 619 23.35 -12.89 30.39
N LEU A 620 22.04 -13.16 30.50
CA LEU A 620 21.45 -13.64 31.76
C LEU A 620 21.66 -15.15 31.90
N GLY A 621 22.89 -15.53 32.27
CA GLY A 621 23.34 -16.92 32.30
C GLY A 621 22.64 -17.77 33.37
N LEU A 622 21.83 -18.74 32.95
CA LEU A 622 21.23 -19.78 33.80
C LEU A 622 22.23 -20.47 34.78
N PRO A 623 23.52 -20.71 34.45
CA PRO A 623 24.50 -21.24 35.39
C PRO A 623 24.74 -20.37 36.63
N PHE A 624 24.52 -19.05 36.54
CA PHE A 624 24.81 -18.12 37.64
C PHE A 624 23.81 -18.26 38.80
N PHE A 625 22.55 -18.60 38.49
CA PHE A 625 21.52 -18.87 39.51
C PHE A 625 21.90 -20.10 40.37
N ILE A 626 22.42 -21.15 39.73
CA ILE A 626 22.93 -22.36 40.42
C ILE A 626 24.10 -22.00 41.33
N LEU A 627 25.00 -21.12 40.88
CA LEU A 627 26.19 -20.71 41.65
C LEU A 627 25.80 -19.85 42.87
N VAL A 628 24.86 -18.91 42.71
CA VAL A 628 24.31 -18.10 43.82
C VAL A 628 23.55 -18.96 44.84
N VAL A 629 22.69 -19.88 44.39
CA VAL A 629 21.98 -20.82 45.27
C VAL A 629 22.97 -21.74 46.00
N SER A 630 24.02 -22.21 45.33
CA SER A 630 25.08 -23.01 45.97
C SER A 630 25.86 -22.22 47.02
N LEU A 631 26.14 -20.93 46.78
CA LEU A 631 26.77 -20.06 47.77
C LEU A 631 25.87 -19.85 48.99
N LEU A 632 24.57 -19.58 48.78
CA LEU A 632 23.58 -19.40 49.85
C LEU A 632 23.42 -20.67 50.70
N LEU A 633 23.35 -21.86 50.07
CA LEU A 633 23.29 -23.14 50.77
C LEU A 633 24.58 -23.44 51.55
N SER A 634 25.75 -23.08 51.02
CA SER A 634 27.03 -23.22 51.76
C SER A 634 27.16 -22.25 52.94
N LEU A 635 26.47 -21.11 52.89
CA LEU A 635 26.41 -20.10 53.96
C LEU A 635 25.34 -20.38 55.01
N SER A 636 24.33 -21.21 54.72
CA SER A 636 23.37 -21.69 55.73
C SER A 636 23.81 -22.98 56.44
N ALA A 637 25.02 -23.48 56.15
CA ALA A 637 25.57 -24.73 56.66
C ALA A 637 26.81 -24.52 57.58
N ARG A 638 26.96 -23.33 58.16
CA ARG A 638 28.04 -22.95 59.09
C ARG A 638 27.55 -22.00 60.18
#